data_AF-A0A7C2CLQ4-F1
#
_entry.id   AF-A0A7C2CLQ4-F1
#
_cell.length_a   1.000
_cell.length_b   1.000
_cell.length_c   1.000
_cell.angle_alpha   90.00
_cell.angle_beta   90.00
_cell.angle_gamma   90.00
#
_symmetry.space_group_name_H-M   'P 1'
#
loop_
_entity.id
_entity.type
_entity.pdbx_description
1 polymer ?
#
loop_
_entity_poly.entity_id
_entity_poly.type
_entity_poly.pdbx_seq_one_letter_code
_entity_poly.pdbx_strand_id
1 'polypeptide(L)'
;MKKNKRDNLLELGQVIFYLGFLLLWFKDNFAPLRRISLSPLIMFVPFAFIFIWRSVLKIKRSNFNLPRPARKTLLAIVIIIGATFLLRLPYLANYLGLLTSDEALFLLEAKHISEGKVPPICAYGQLYQGTVGSHFFAVIFKIFGYSIFAFKFFTLFLYACFIIIQFLFLKEIFPFTFSFLVSLFYSLPLGHLVHISLDDSFIFPLILLLGFFIVYLGYLVAYRNQEKYLSWLGFLIGLSFWAHQMTIYFILVGIFLVICRYRFIWKKYLIIFLYALVGFFPQLMIEIFYKFHLIKFLTGGEINLSWEKMRRTLWLISSLLTLSESPTRFIFIFIIFIGLIGLFWYALRTKQLLPLKVYGVYFIIFLVIYFLSGHSSRYLIRYLYPMFFCLPIIFFSGFLLIRSKLRYVAMGSLMIALIFYDARWQHSYFVAIKNYQAQLKEVVNFINASKIKYWRADFWTSYLLTAITGEKTIIASTSFRRYYPYELDYFNSNDRENFIFLRGEGTEERNQAINLLSLLNGLKINYEMKVINYTWFIYNIDNQIVYFEPEPPFIPELGKPDVEIDQGFLILTFKNKKPQEGEQFFWLHVEIPSFSTRARIIFLNDKEIKIRLPFPPWDSAKIIYYLSYWGTKIPQSYGEILVKLPGGESTAARRPESVYLYGFGPVVDYNERKMRVCQKEARLEWNRKLNSGESLCLVLHSPFQFSHLHWYGRFYQEVEILVNDRPLSVVSLKEDRSLIKIGSDEAPWKERNNIITLKFKYHYNFDFAPSWKTAALLERVYVEQKSKIFYSSSALERNGNQQTE
;
A
#
# COMPACT_ATOMS: atom_id res chain seq x y z
N MET A 1 -48.34 -11.51 16.02
CA MET A 1 -47.09 -12.29 16.27
C MET A 1 -46.43 -12.86 15.00
N LYS A 2 -47.12 -13.58 14.10
CA LYS A 2 -46.49 -14.21 12.91
C LYS A 2 -45.72 -13.25 11.98
N LYS A 3 -46.18 -12.01 11.81
CA LYS A 3 -45.57 -10.99 10.93
C LYS A 3 -44.16 -10.53 11.39
N ASN A 4 -43.98 -10.28 12.68
CA ASN A 4 -42.67 -9.91 13.24
C ASN A 4 -41.66 -11.07 13.14
N LYS A 5 -42.12 -12.32 13.28
CA LYS A 5 -41.25 -13.49 13.17
C LYS A 5 -40.64 -13.63 11.76
N ARG A 6 -41.44 -13.39 10.71
CA ARG A 6 -40.95 -13.44 9.32
C ARG A 6 -39.93 -12.34 9.02
N ASP A 7 -40.23 -11.10 9.41
CA ASP A 7 -39.33 -9.96 9.14
C ASP A 7 -37.99 -10.12 9.89
N ASN A 8 -38.01 -10.62 11.13
CA ASN A 8 -36.80 -10.95 11.89
C ASN A 8 -35.98 -12.07 11.25
N LEU A 9 -36.62 -13.10 10.69
CA LEU A 9 -35.93 -14.22 10.04
C LEU A 9 -35.27 -13.79 8.72
N LEU A 10 -35.93 -12.92 7.94
CA LEU A 10 -35.34 -12.31 6.76
C LEU A 10 -34.15 -11.41 7.11
N GLU A 11 -34.24 -10.66 8.20
CA GLU A 11 -33.14 -9.82 8.68
C GLU A 11 -31.94 -10.64 9.13
N LEU A 12 -32.16 -11.70 9.91
CA LEU A 12 -31.09 -12.63 10.31
C LEU A 12 -30.45 -13.29 9.09
N GLY A 13 -31.25 -13.78 8.15
CA GLY A 13 -30.75 -14.34 6.89
C GLY A 13 -29.89 -13.34 6.12
N GLN A 14 -30.35 -12.09 5.99
CA GLN A 14 -29.58 -11.02 5.35
C GLN A 14 -28.21 -10.81 6.01
N VAL A 15 -28.16 -10.78 7.35
CA VAL A 15 -26.89 -10.63 8.09
C VAL A 15 -25.97 -11.83 7.85
N ILE A 16 -26.48 -13.05 7.92
CA ILE A 16 -25.69 -14.28 7.70
C ILE A 16 -25.09 -14.29 6.29
N PHE A 17 -25.91 -14.04 5.26
CA PHE A 17 -25.42 -14.04 3.88
C PHE A 17 -24.48 -12.85 3.59
N TYR A 18 -24.68 -11.70 4.22
CA TYR A 18 -23.74 -10.57 4.14
C TYR A 18 -22.36 -10.93 4.72
N LEU A 19 -22.33 -11.49 5.94
CA LEU A 19 -21.08 -11.89 6.58
C LEU A 19 -20.38 -13.01 5.80
N GLY A 20 -21.14 -14.00 5.32
CA GLY A 20 -20.64 -15.05 4.45
C GLY A 20 -20.07 -14.49 3.13
N PHE A 21 -20.74 -13.50 2.54
CA PHE A 21 -20.25 -12.82 1.34
C PHE A 21 -18.93 -12.12 1.62
N LEU A 22 -18.82 -11.32 2.67
CA LEU A 22 -17.58 -10.63 3.03
C LEU A 22 -16.43 -11.60 3.31
N LEU A 23 -16.71 -12.69 4.04
CA LEU A 23 -15.73 -13.74 4.32
C LEU A 23 -15.17 -14.32 3.01
N LEU A 24 -16.05 -14.71 2.09
CA LEU A 24 -15.64 -15.28 0.80
C LEU A 24 -15.00 -14.25 -0.13
N TRP A 25 -15.47 -13.00 -0.10
CA TRP A 25 -14.92 -11.90 -0.88
C TRP A 25 -13.48 -11.60 -0.49
N PHE A 26 -13.19 -11.57 0.81
CA PHE A 26 -11.86 -11.26 1.33
C PHE A 26 -10.98 -12.49 1.62
N LYS A 27 -11.47 -13.72 1.45
CA LYS A 27 -10.78 -14.97 1.82
C LYS A 27 -9.33 -15.04 1.30
N ASP A 28 -9.07 -14.50 0.11
CA ASP A 28 -7.76 -14.60 -0.54
C ASP A 28 -6.70 -13.66 0.10
N ASN A 29 -7.11 -12.73 0.96
CA ASN A 29 -6.21 -11.92 1.79
C ASN A 29 -5.58 -12.74 2.94
N PHE A 30 -6.14 -13.91 3.27
CA PHE A 30 -5.74 -14.71 4.43
C PHE A 30 -5.27 -16.09 4.00
N ALA A 31 -4.00 -16.41 4.25
CA ALA A 31 -3.42 -17.70 3.83
C ALA A 31 -4.23 -18.94 4.27
N PRO A 32 -4.80 -19.01 5.50
CA PRO A 32 -5.65 -20.14 5.90
C PRO A 32 -6.94 -20.28 5.09
N LEU A 33 -7.48 -19.18 4.55
CA LEU A 33 -8.76 -19.15 3.84
C LEU A 33 -8.62 -19.26 2.31
N ARG A 34 -7.41 -19.05 1.75
CA ARG A 34 -7.12 -19.18 0.30
C ARG A 34 -7.52 -20.53 -0.29
N ARG A 35 -7.51 -21.61 0.52
CA ARG A 35 -7.87 -22.98 0.10
C ARG A 35 -9.36 -23.15 -0.18
N ILE A 36 -10.21 -22.25 0.31
CA ILE A 36 -11.65 -22.32 0.08
C ILE A 36 -11.93 -21.96 -1.39
N SER A 37 -12.40 -22.93 -2.18
CA SER A 37 -12.71 -22.75 -3.61
C SER A 37 -14.08 -22.13 -3.88
N LEU A 38 -14.88 -21.88 -2.83
CA LEU A 38 -16.23 -21.32 -2.96
C LEU A 38 -16.21 -19.90 -3.53
N SER A 39 -17.08 -19.65 -4.51
CA SER A 39 -17.30 -18.32 -5.07
C SER A 39 -18.07 -17.42 -4.09
N PRO A 40 -17.71 -16.13 -3.97
CA PRO A 40 -18.49 -15.17 -3.19
C PRO A 40 -19.96 -15.06 -3.64
N LEU A 41 -20.25 -15.41 -4.89
CA LEU A 41 -21.62 -15.38 -5.45
C LEU A 41 -22.59 -16.29 -4.71
N ILE A 42 -22.12 -17.40 -4.12
CA ILE A 42 -22.95 -18.34 -3.35
C ILE A 42 -23.62 -17.63 -2.16
N MET A 43 -22.93 -16.66 -1.57
CA MET A 43 -23.46 -15.87 -0.46
C MET A 43 -24.08 -14.55 -0.93
N PHE A 44 -23.54 -13.95 -1.99
CA PHE A 44 -24.05 -12.69 -2.53
C PHE A 44 -25.45 -12.81 -3.13
N VAL A 45 -25.75 -13.87 -3.89
CA VAL A 45 -27.06 -14.01 -4.57
C VAL A 45 -28.21 -14.11 -3.57
N PRO A 46 -28.17 -14.98 -2.53
CA PRO A 46 -29.20 -14.99 -1.48
C PRO A 46 -29.27 -13.67 -0.71
N PHE A 47 -28.13 -13.05 -0.41
CA PHE A 47 -28.09 -11.73 0.23
C PHE A 47 -28.83 -10.68 -0.59
N ALA A 48 -28.51 -10.56 -1.88
CA ALA A 48 -29.12 -9.62 -2.81
C ALA A 48 -30.62 -9.89 -2.97
N PHE A 49 -31.01 -11.17 -3.11
CA PHE A 49 -32.41 -11.57 -3.20
C PHE A 49 -33.20 -11.15 -1.94
N ILE A 50 -32.70 -11.45 -0.75
CA ILE A 50 -33.36 -11.06 0.51
C ILE A 50 -33.43 -9.53 0.65
N PHE A 51 -32.35 -8.83 0.30
CA PHE A 51 -32.30 -7.37 0.35
C PHE A 51 -33.34 -6.73 -0.58
N ILE A 52 -33.39 -7.18 -1.84
CA ILE A 52 -34.38 -6.72 -2.83
C ILE A 52 -35.79 -7.06 -2.35
N TRP A 53 -36.02 -8.30 -1.91
CA TRP A 53 -37.32 -8.74 -1.42
C TRP A 53 -37.81 -7.90 -0.23
N ARG A 54 -36.96 -7.66 0.78
CA ARG A 54 -37.28 -6.78 1.92
C ARG A 54 -37.56 -5.35 1.44
N SER A 55 -36.78 -4.84 0.48
CA SER A 55 -36.96 -3.50 -0.06
C SER A 55 -38.30 -3.36 -0.79
N VAL A 56 -38.66 -4.32 -1.63
CA VAL A 56 -39.96 -4.37 -2.33
C VAL A 56 -41.11 -4.47 -1.32
N LEU A 57 -41.00 -5.34 -0.30
CA LEU A 57 -42.01 -5.43 0.75
C LEU A 57 -42.17 -4.11 1.51
N LYS A 58 -41.06 -3.42 1.80
CA LYS A 58 -41.08 -2.12 2.46
C LYS A 58 -41.74 -1.07 1.56
N ILE A 59 -41.40 -1.04 0.28
CA ILE A 59 -41.99 -0.14 -0.71
C ILE A 59 -43.49 -0.37 -0.85
N LYS A 60 -43.95 -1.62 -0.93
CA LYS A 60 -45.38 -1.97 -1.02
C LYS A 60 -46.16 -1.64 0.26
N ARG A 61 -45.52 -1.74 1.43
CA ARG A 61 -46.16 -1.49 2.74
C ARG A 61 -46.21 -0.02 3.11
N SER A 62 -45.21 0.76 2.72
CA SER A 62 -45.29 2.20 2.85
C SER A 62 -46.13 2.72 1.68
N ASN A 63 -47.22 3.42 1.96
CA ASN A 63 -47.71 4.39 0.97
C ASN A 63 -46.55 5.36 0.76
N PHE A 64 -45.76 5.12 -0.30
CA PHE A 64 -44.53 5.85 -0.61
C PHE A 64 -44.91 7.21 -1.17
N ASN A 65 -45.63 8.00 -0.36
CA ASN A 65 -45.61 9.44 -0.50
C ASN A 65 -44.20 9.85 -0.09
N LEU A 66 -43.27 9.83 -1.05
CA LEU A 66 -42.02 10.57 -0.92
C LEU A 66 -42.42 11.95 -0.41
N PRO A 67 -42.07 12.34 0.83
CA PRO A 67 -42.44 13.64 1.32
C PRO A 67 -41.82 14.63 0.36
N ARG A 68 -42.64 15.23 -0.51
CA ARG A 68 -42.15 16.17 -1.52
C ARG A 68 -41.48 17.27 -0.70
N PRO A 69 -40.15 17.44 -0.80
CA PRO A 69 -39.51 18.49 -0.06
C PRO A 69 -40.20 19.80 -0.45
N ALA A 70 -40.48 20.64 0.54
CA ALA A 70 -41.04 21.95 0.26
C ALA A 70 -40.23 22.62 -0.86
N ARG A 71 -40.89 23.30 -1.81
CA ARG A 71 -40.24 23.88 -3.00
C ARG A 71 -38.96 24.66 -2.67
N LYS A 72 -38.95 25.37 -1.53
CA LYS A 72 -37.79 26.10 -1.00
C LYS A 72 -36.61 25.19 -0.62
N THR A 73 -36.85 24.04 0.00
CA THR A 73 -35.84 23.05 0.35
C THR A 73 -35.20 22.43 -0.89
N LEU A 74 -36.02 22.10 -1.89
CA LEU A 74 -35.51 21.57 -3.16
C LEU A 74 -34.63 22.61 -3.88
N LEU A 75 -35.10 23.86 -3.96
CA LEU A 75 -34.34 24.96 -4.53
C LEU A 75 -33.01 25.18 -3.81
N ALA A 76 -33.01 25.15 -2.46
CA ALA A 76 -31.78 25.26 -1.67
C ALA A 76 -30.79 24.14 -1.97
N ILE A 77 -31.27 22.89 -2.06
CA ILE A 77 -30.42 21.74 -2.42
C ILE A 77 -29.84 21.92 -3.83
N VAL A 78 -30.65 22.33 -4.81
CA VAL A 78 -30.19 22.59 -6.18
C VAL A 78 -29.12 23.69 -6.20
N ILE A 79 -29.32 24.79 -5.47
CA ILE A 79 -28.33 25.88 -5.39
C ILE A 79 -27.05 25.40 -4.72
N ILE A 80 -27.13 24.65 -3.61
CA ILE A 80 -25.95 24.13 -2.91
C ILE A 80 -25.17 23.17 -3.81
N ILE A 81 -25.84 22.22 -4.47
CA ILE A 81 -25.19 21.29 -5.40
C ILE A 81 -24.59 22.07 -6.57
N GLY A 82 -25.36 22.94 -7.20
CA GLY A 82 -24.93 23.77 -8.31
C GLY A 82 -23.68 24.58 -7.96
N ALA A 83 -23.70 25.30 -6.83
CA ALA A 83 -22.54 26.05 -6.35
C ALA A 83 -21.33 25.16 -6.08
N THR A 84 -21.54 23.99 -5.44
CA THR A 84 -20.48 23.02 -5.14
C THR A 84 -19.77 22.57 -6.43
N PHE A 85 -20.52 22.17 -7.46
CA PHE A 85 -19.92 21.71 -8.71
C PHE A 85 -19.35 22.86 -9.55
N LEU A 86 -20.08 23.96 -9.71
CA LEU A 86 -19.66 25.11 -10.53
C LEU A 86 -18.35 25.70 -10.02
N LEU A 87 -18.21 25.88 -8.70
CA LEU A 87 -17.00 26.44 -8.10
C LEU A 87 -15.81 25.47 -8.08
N ARG A 88 -16.04 24.16 -8.31
CA ARG A 88 -14.97 23.16 -8.49
C ARG A 88 -14.64 22.88 -9.95
N LEU A 89 -15.42 23.39 -10.90
CA LEU A 89 -15.25 23.09 -12.32
C LEU A 89 -13.84 23.43 -12.86
N PRO A 90 -13.20 24.57 -12.51
CA PRO A 90 -11.84 24.85 -12.97
C PRO A 90 -10.82 23.80 -12.50
N TYR A 91 -10.98 23.33 -11.26
CA TYR A 91 -10.13 22.30 -10.66
C TYR A 91 -10.39 20.93 -11.32
N LEU A 92 -11.65 20.56 -11.53
CA LEU A 92 -12.02 19.32 -12.22
C LEU A 92 -11.56 19.29 -13.68
N ALA A 93 -11.54 20.42 -14.38
CA ALA A 93 -10.96 20.52 -15.71
C ALA A 93 -9.43 20.27 -15.70
N ASN A 94 -8.80 20.41 -14.53
CA ASN A 94 -7.38 20.13 -14.30
C ASN A 94 -7.14 18.94 -13.36
N TYR A 95 -7.97 17.91 -13.49
CA TYR A 95 -8.00 16.75 -12.59
C TYR A 95 -6.68 15.99 -12.43
N LEU A 96 -5.77 16.01 -13.43
CA LEU A 96 -4.47 15.33 -13.29
C LEU A 96 -3.56 16.07 -12.31
N GLY A 97 -3.60 17.40 -12.33
CA GLY A 97 -2.81 18.23 -11.42
C GLY A 97 -3.30 18.17 -9.96
N LEU A 98 -4.49 17.59 -9.73
CA LEU A 98 -5.03 17.31 -8.40
C LEU A 98 -4.59 15.94 -7.87
N LEU A 99 -4.04 15.06 -8.71
CA LEU A 99 -3.77 13.68 -8.31
C LEU A 99 -2.47 13.59 -7.52
N THR A 100 -2.51 12.92 -6.36
CA THR A 100 -1.31 12.61 -5.57
C THR A 100 -1.01 11.11 -5.54
N SER A 101 0.18 10.73 -5.08
CA SER A 101 0.57 9.32 -4.93
C SER A 101 -0.29 8.58 -3.89
N ASP A 102 -0.69 9.27 -2.81
CA ASP A 102 -1.58 8.68 -1.80
C ASP A 102 -2.94 8.30 -2.44
N GLU A 103 -3.50 9.13 -3.32
CA GLU A 103 -4.72 8.80 -4.08
C GLU A 103 -4.53 7.71 -5.12
N ALA A 104 -3.39 7.78 -5.80
CA ALA A 104 -3.06 6.88 -6.89
C ALA A 104 -3.13 5.42 -6.41
N LEU A 105 -2.76 5.14 -5.16
CA LEU A 105 -2.90 3.82 -4.56
C LEU A 105 -4.36 3.34 -4.50
N PHE A 106 -5.29 4.16 -4.01
CA PHE A 106 -6.71 3.80 -3.94
C PHE A 106 -7.37 3.71 -5.32
N LEU A 107 -6.93 4.59 -6.22
CA LEU A 107 -7.34 4.58 -7.61
C LEU A 107 -6.89 3.28 -8.30
N LEU A 108 -5.65 2.83 -8.07
CA LEU A 108 -5.12 1.55 -8.54
C LEU A 108 -5.81 0.36 -7.87
N GLU A 109 -6.07 0.41 -6.56
CA GLU A 109 -6.87 -0.60 -5.87
C GLU A 109 -8.26 -0.76 -6.50
N ALA A 110 -8.95 0.35 -6.72
CA ALA A 110 -10.27 0.36 -7.34
C ALA A 110 -10.22 -0.24 -8.76
N LYS A 111 -9.19 0.09 -9.54
CA LYS A 111 -8.93 -0.52 -10.84
C LYS A 111 -8.77 -2.03 -10.71
N HIS A 112 -7.89 -2.49 -9.81
CA HIS A 112 -7.63 -3.91 -9.57
C HIS A 112 -8.89 -4.69 -9.18
N ILE A 113 -9.70 -4.13 -8.27
CA ILE A 113 -10.99 -4.73 -7.88
C ILE A 113 -11.93 -4.81 -9.09
N SER A 114 -12.01 -3.76 -9.91
CA SER A 114 -12.89 -3.72 -11.10
C SER A 114 -12.49 -4.74 -12.19
N GLU A 115 -11.19 -5.05 -12.26
CA GLU A 115 -10.59 -6.07 -13.13
C GLU A 115 -10.72 -7.49 -12.59
N GLY A 116 -11.26 -7.66 -11.38
CA GLY A 116 -11.42 -8.98 -10.75
C GLY A 116 -10.15 -9.53 -10.10
N LYS A 117 -9.13 -8.69 -9.87
CA LYS A 117 -8.00 -9.05 -9.02
C LYS A 117 -8.47 -9.22 -7.56
N VAL A 118 -7.65 -9.85 -6.72
CA VAL A 118 -7.99 -10.10 -5.31
C VAL A 118 -8.35 -8.78 -4.62
N PRO A 119 -9.57 -8.64 -4.05
CA PRO A 119 -10.00 -7.40 -3.43
C PRO A 119 -9.28 -7.20 -2.10
N PRO A 120 -8.49 -6.11 -1.94
CA PRO A 120 -7.77 -5.87 -0.70
C PRO A 120 -8.72 -5.52 0.43
N ILE A 121 -8.46 -6.04 1.63
CA ILE A 121 -9.25 -5.71 2.83
C ILE A 121 -8.76 -4.41 3.51
N CYS A 122 -7.48 -4.08 3.35
CA CYS A 122 -6.85 -2.82 3.75
C CYS A 122 -6.18 -2.16 2.56
N ALA A 123 -6.10 -0.83 2.62
CA ALA A 123 -5.40 -0.01 1.64
C ALA A 123 -3.95 -0.48 1.43
N TYR A 124 -3.44 -0.40 0.20
CA TYR A 124 -2.08 -0.78 -0.18
C TYR A 124 -1.03 -0.16 0.73
N GLY A 125 -0.35 -1.01 1.52
CA GLY A 125 0.69 -0.64 2.48
C GLY A 125 0.19 0.16 3.68
N GLN A 126 -1.12 0.31 3.88
CA GLN A 126 -1.76 1.02 4.98
C GLN A 126 -2.73 0.06 5.70
N LEU A 127 -2.17 -0.88 6.46
CA LEU A 127 -2.94 -1.91 7.17
C LEU A 127 -3.93 -1.36 8.20
N TYR A 128 -3.80 -0.10 8.59
CA TYR A 128 -4.75 0.56 9.47
C TYR A 128 -6.00 1.04 8.72
N GLN A 129 -6.05 1.07 7.40
CA GLN A 129 -7.14 1.72 6.68
C GLN A 129 -7.92 0.74 5.80
N GLY A 130 -9.25 0.75 5.89
CA GLY A 130 -10.12 -0.09 5.06
C GLY A 130 -10.31 0.43 3.64
N THR A 131 -10.85 -0.44 2.79
CA THR A 131 -10.95 -0.25 1.34
C THR A 131 -12.38 0.05 0.85
N VAL A 132 -13.26 0.54 1.75
CA VAL A 132 -14.66 0.89 1.41
C VAL A 132 -14.72 1.80 0.17
N GLY A 133 -13.85 2.82 0.13
CA GLY A 133 -13.79 3.73 -1.02
C GLY A 133 -13.28 3.07 -2.30
N SER A 134 -12.22 2.26 -2.22
CA SER A 134 -11.72 1.51 -3.38
C SER A 134 -12.79 0.61 -3.98
N HIS A 135 -13.62 -0.04 -3.15
CA HIS A 135 -14.75 -0.84 -3.60
C HIS A 135 -15.85 0.01 -4.25
N PHE A 136 -16.15 1.19 -3.70
CA PHE A 136 -17.08 2.13 -4.33
C PHE A 136 -16.60 2.53 -5.73
N PHE A 137 -15.33 2.94 -5.86
CA PHE A 137 -14.77 3.33 -7.16
C PHE A 137 -14.60 2.15 -8.11
N ALA A 138 -14.40 0.93 -7.62
CA ALA A 138 -14.37 -0.25 -8.47
C ALA A 138 -15.69 -0.46 -9.23
N VAL A 139 -16.83 -0.19 -8.58
CA VAL A 139 -18.15 -0.22 -9.24
C VAL A 139 -18.23 0.89 -10.30
N ILE A 140 -17.77 2.10 -9.97
CA ILE A 140 -17.71 3.21 -10.93
C ILE A 140 -16.86 2.84 -12.14
N PHE A 141 -15.67 2.27 -11.96
CA PHE A 141 -14.80 1.84 -13.07
C PHE A 141 -15.35 0.65 -13.84
N LYS A 142 -16.14 -0.22 -13.20
CA LYS A 142 -16.85 -1.27 -13.92
C LYS A 142 -17.90 -0.71 -14.90
N ILE A 143 -18.51 0.43 -14.57
CA ILE A 143 -19.56 1.08 -15.37
C ILE A 143 -18.95 2.03 -16.41
N PHE A 144 -18.00 2.88 -16.02
CA PHE A 144 -17.48 3.98 -16.84
C PHE A 144 -16.06 3.74 -17.39
N GLY A 145 -15.42 2.62 -17.04
CA GLY A 145 -14.00 2.38 -17.28
C GLY A 145 -13.10 3.10 -16.29
N TYR A 146 -11.81 2.75 -16.31
CA TYR A 146 -10.80 3.43 -15.49
C TYR A 146 -10.63 4.89 -15.91
N SER A 147 -10.92 5.82 -15.00
CA SER A 147 -10.86 7.26 -15.28
C SER A 147 -10.57 8.07 -14.02
N ILE A 148 -9.48 8.84 -14.06
CA ILE A 148 -9.10 9.78 -13.00
C ILE A 148 -10.14 10.90 -12.87
N PHE A 149 -10.70 11.35 -14.00
CA PHE A 149 -11.79 12.32 -13.97
C PHE A 149 -13.01 11.76 -13.24
N ALA A 150 -13.41 10.52 -13.54
CA ALA A 150 -14.53 9.89 -12.83
C ALA A 150 -14.23 9.76 -11.33
N PHE A 151 -13.01 9.35 -10.96
CA PHE A 151 -12.57 9.29 -9.57
C PHE A 151 -12.75 10.65 -8.86
N LYS A 152 -12.19 11.74 -9.40
CA LYS A 152 -12.32 13.08 -8.80
C LYS A 152 -13.75 13.61 -8.79
N PHE A 153 -14.52 13.36 -9.86
CA PHE A 153 -15.92 13.75 -9.95
C PHE A 153 -16.77 13.06 -8.88
N PHE A 154 -16.60 11.76 -8.69
CA PHE A 154 -17.36 11.01 -7.70
C PHE A 154 -16.87 11.26 -6.26
N THR A 155 -15.60 11.63 -6.05
CA THR A 155 -15.14 12.22 -4.77
C THR A 155 -15.91 13.50 -4.44
N LEU A 156 -16.05 14.42 -5.41
CA LEU A 156 -16.84 15.63 -5.23
C LEU A 156 -18.33 15.31 -5.01
N PHE A 157 -18.85 14.28 -5.67
CA PHE A 157 -20.21 13.81 -5.45
C PHE A 157 -20.43 13.33 -4.00
N LEU A 158 -19.50 12.56 -3.43
CA LEU A 158 -19.55 12.16 -2.01
C LEU A 158 -19.53 13.38 -1.09
N TYR A 159 -18.71 14.39 -1.41
CA TYR A 159 -18.68 15.66 -0.67
C TYR A 159 -20.01 16.42 -0.77
N ALA A 160 -20.60 16.51 -1.96
CA ALA A 160 -21.93 17.10 -2.15
C ALA A 160 -23.02 16.36 -1.37
N CYS A 161 -22.99 15.02 -1.37
CA CYS A 161 -23.89 14.20 -0.54
C CYS A 161 -23.73 14.53 0.95
N PHE A 162 -22.49 14.72 1.42
CA PHE A 162 -22.22 15.17 2.79
C PHE A 162 -22.92 16.51 3.06
N ILE A 163 -22.74 17.53 2.21
CA ILE A 163 -23.34 18.85 2.41
C ILE A 163 -24.87 18.76 2.43
N ILE A 164 -25.48 17.93 1.58
CA ILE A 164 -26.93 17.73 1.55
C ILE A 164 -27.43 17.13 2.86
N ILE A 165 -26.80 16.06 3.35
CA ILE A 165 -27.17 15.46 4.64
C ILE A 165 -27.02 16.49 5.75
N GLN A 166 -25.94 17.28 5.71
CA GLN A 166 -25.73 18.33 6.70
C GLN A 166 -26.80 19.43 6.64
N PHE A 167 -27.19 19.88 5.45
CA PHE A 167 -28.29 20.84 5.28
C PHE A 167 -29.60 20.29 5.86
N LEU A 168 -29.90 19.03 5.55
CA LEU A 168 -31.09 18.34 6.02
C LEU A 168 -31.08 18.16 7.54
N PHE A 169 -29.92 17.95 8.16
CA PHE A 169 -29.79 17.89 9.60
C PHE A 169 -29.92 19.28 10.24
N LEU A 170 -29.22 20.29 9.69
CA LEU A 170 -29.23 21.65 10.22
C LEU A 170 -30.62 22.28 10.21
N LYS A 171 -31.44 22.05 9.17
CA LYS A 171 -32.80 22.62 9.11
C LYS A 171 -33.75 22.05 10.18
N GLU A 172 -33.41 20.92 10.81
CA GLU A 172 -34.20 20.35 11.91
C GLU A 172 -33.90 21.02 13.26
N ILE A 173 -32.79 21.77 13.34
CA ILE A 173 -32.29 22.40 14.58
C ILE A 173 -32.28 23.93 14.47
N PHE A 174 -31.93 24.46 13.30
CA PHE A 174 -31.75 25.88 13.06
C PHE A 174 -32.79 26.45 12.08
N PRO A 175 -32.98 27.78 12.05
CA PRO A 175 -33.83 28.42 11.06
C PRO A 175 -33.32 28.15 9.64
N PHE A 176 -34.23 27.93 8.71
CA PHE A 176 -33.92 27.56 7.31
C PHE A 176 -32.80 28.40 6.69
N THR A 177 -32.86 29.73 6.80
CA THR A 177 -31.85 30.63 6.20
C THR A 177 -30.47 30.44 6.82
N PHE A 178 -30.38 30.15 8.12
CA PHE A 178 -29.11 29.84 8.77
C PHE A 178 -28.54 28.53 8.22
N SER A 179 -29.37 27.48 8.18
CA SER A 179 -28.98 26.17 7.65
C SER A 179 -28.53 26.26 6.20
N PHE A 180 -29.23 27.04 5.37
CA PHE A 180 -28.87 27.27 3.97
C PHE A 180 -27.53 27.98 3.83
N LEU A 181 -27.29 29.09 4.55
CA LEU A 181 -26.05 29.85 4.47
C LEU A 181 -24.84 29.05 4.97
N VAL A 182 -25.00 28.32 6.08
CA VAL A 182 -23.94 27.43 6.59
C VAL A 182 -23.66 26.30 5.61
N SER A 183 -24.68 25.71 4.98
CA SER A 183 -24.47 24.68 3.96
C SER A 183 -23.82 25.23 2.68
N LEU A 184 -24.20 26.43 2.27
CA LEU A 184 -23.59 27.13 1.12
C LEU A 184 -22.12 27.48 1.38
N PHE A 185 -21.72 27.71 2.63
CA PHE A 185 -20.33 27.95 3.00
C PHE A 185 -19.40 26.80 2.58
N TYR A 186 -19.81 25.54 2.74
CA TYR A 186 -19.01 24.39 2.29
C TYR A 186 -18.77 24.38 0.78
N SER A 187 -19.68 24.99 0.02
CA SER A 187 -19.54 25.13 -1.43
C SER A 187 -18.57 26.23 -1.84
N LEU A 188 -18.04 27.05 -0.92
CA LEU A 188 -17.11 28.13 -1.28
C LEU A 188 -15.68 27.62 -1.47
N PRO A 189 -14.88 28.25 -2.34
CA PRO A 189 -13.45 27.96 -2.45
C PRO A 189 -12.71 28.73 -1.35
N LEU A 190 -12.83 28.29 -0.09
CA LEU A 190 -12.16 28.92 1.06
C LEU A 190 -11.28 27.93 1.79
N GLY A 191 -10.09 28.37 2.20
CA GLY A 191 -9.15 27.55 2.96
C GLY A 191 -8.93 26.19 2.31
N HIS A 192 -9.13 25.13 3.10
CA HIS A 192 -9.00 23.74 2.65
C HIS A 192 -10.30 23.14 2.08
N LEU A 193 -11.36 23.92 1.84
CA LEU A 193 -12.63 23.38 1.31
C LEU A 193 -12.52 22.89 -0.14
N VAL A 194 -11.61 23.45 -0.94
CA VAL A 194 -11.34 22.90 -2.29
C VAL A 194 -10.61 21.57 -2.15
N HIS A 195 -9.51 21.56 -1.38
CA HIS A 195 -8.74 20.34 -1.07
C HIS A 195 -9.66 19.23 -0.60
N ILE A 196 -10.38 19.39 0.51
CA ILE A 196 -11.23 18.34 1.06
C ILE A 196 -12.36 17.91 0.11
N SER A 197 -12.85 18.78 -0.77
CA SER A 197 -13.92 18.42 -1.71
C SER A 197 -13.45 17.58 -2.90
N LEU A 198 -12.16 17.67 -3.23
CA LEU A 198 -11.49 16.96 -4.32
C LEU A 198 -10.32 16.10 -3.79
N ASP A 199 -10.43 15.78 -2.50
CA ASP A 199 -9.38 15.38 -1.55
C ASP A 199 -8.32 14.45 -2.11
N ASP A 200 -7.06 14.77 -1.78
CA ASP A 200 -5.79 14.07 -2.03
C ASP A 200 -5.75 12.62 -1.48
N SER A 201 -6.88 12.07 -1.05
CA SER A 201 -7.02 10.67 -0.71
C SER A 201 -8.43 10.13 -0.89
N PHE A 202 -9.41 10.91 -1.40
CA PHE A 202 -10.89 10.74 -1.33
C PHE A 202 -11.50 10.45 0.06
N ILE A 203 -10.69 10.02 1.02
CA ILE A 203 -11.09 9.49 2.33
C ILE A 203 -11.88 10.53 3.10
N PHE A 204 -11.50 11.80 3.05
CA PHE A 204 -12.13 12.81 3.90
C PHE A 204 -13.59 13.12 3.53
N PRO A 205 -13.98 13.29 2.25
CA PRO A 205 -15.37 13.26 1.82
C PRO A 205 -16.16 12.06 2.36
N LEU A 206 -15.56 10.87 2.33
CA LEU A 206 -16.21 9.65 2.83
C LEU A 206 -16.35 9.67 4.36
N ILE A 207 -15.30 10.08 5.10
CA ILE A 207 -15.33 10.26 6.57
C ILE A 207 -16.42 11.24 6.97
N LEU A 208 -16.48 12.40 6.30
CA LEU A 208 -17.52 13.40 6.57
C LEU A 208 -18.90 12.83 6.25
N LEU A 209 -19.09 12.22 5.09
CA LEU A 209 -20.38 11.64 4.73
C LEU A 209 -20.86 10.60 5.75
N LEU A 210 -20.03 9.60 6.08
CA LEU A 210 -20.37 8.54 7.01
C LEU A 210 -20.51 9.07 8.45
N GLY A 211 -19.57 9.91 8.89
CA GLY A 211 -19.57 10.49 10.23
C GLY A 211 -20.80 11.35 10.50
N PHE A 212 -21.17 12.22 9.56
CA PHE A 212 -22.37 13.03 9.70
C PHE A 212 -23.63 12.17 9.67
N PHE A 213 -23.67 11.13 8.84
CA PHE A 213 -24.82 10.26 8.78
C PHE A 213 -25.02 9.49 10.09
N ILE A 214 -23.94 9.08 10.76
CA ILE A 214 -23.97 8.50 12.12
C ILE A 214 -24.59 9.47 13.13
N VAL A 215 -24.12 10.72 13.16
CA VAL A 215 -24.65 11.72 14.10
C VAL A 215 -26.12 12.04 13.79
N TYR A 216 -26.49 12.14 12.51
CA TYR A 216 -27.88 12.39 12.10
C TYR A 216 -28.81 11.23 12.46
N LEU A 217 -28.40 9.97 12.24
CA LEU A 217 -29.16 8.81 12.70
C LEU A 217 -29.27 8.76 14.23
N GLY A 218 -28.18 9.08 14.94
CA GLY A 218 -28.18 9.24 16.39
C GLY A 218 -29.21 10.27 16.85
N TYR A 219 -29.31 11.41 16.14
CA TYR A 219 -30.33 12.42 16.38
C TYR A 219 -31.76 11.90 16.10
N LEU A 220 -31.99 11.23 14.96
CA LEU A 220 -33.32 10.68 14.63
C LEU A 220 -33.79 9.64 15.66
N VAL A 221 -32.87 8.79 16.11
CA VAL A 221 -33.13 7.80 17.16
C VAL A 221 -33.41 8.51 18.49
N ALA A 222 -32.53 9.41 18.92
CA ALA A 222 -32.61 10.04 20.23
C ALA A 222 -33.80 11.02 20.37
N TYR A 223 -34.11 11.81 19.34
CA TYR A 223 -35.08 12.92 19.44
C TYR A 223 -36.34 12.75 18.61
N ARG A 224 -36.26 12.04 17.48
CA ARG A 224 -37.44 11.77 16.64
C ARG A 224 -38.06 10.41 16.95
N ASN A 225 -37.55 9.71 17.97
CA ASN A 225 -38.02 8.40 18.43
C ASN A 225 -38.06 7.35 17.30
N GLN A 226 -37.15 7.46 16.32
CA GLN A 226 -37.10 6.58 15.15
C GLN A 226 -36.23 5.35 15.42
N GLU A 227 -36.63 4.53 16.39
CA GLU A 227 -35.85 3.36 16.84
C GLU A 227 -35.51 2.35 15.75
N LYS A 228 -36.29 2.33 14.66
CA LYS A 228 -36.03 1.51 13.47
C LYS A 228 -34.64 1.77 12.83
N TYR A 229 -33.98 2.87 13.16
CA TYR A 229 -32.64 3.20 12.69
C TYR A 229 -31.51 2.73 13.60
N LEU A 230 -31.79 2.11 14.76
CA LEU A 230 -30.75 1.61 15.67
C LEU A 230 -29.79 0.62 14.99
N SER A 231 -30.33 -0.33 14.22
CA SER A 231 -29.53 -1.30 13.47
C SER A 231 -28.66 -0.63 12.40
N TRP A 232 -29.20 0.38 11.71
CA TRP A 232 -28.45 1.15 10.70
C TRP A 232 -27.36 2.00 11.33
N LEU A 233 -27.63 2.61 12.49
CA LEU A 233 -26.64 3.35 13.27
C LEU A 233 -25.48 2.44 13.68
N GLY A 234 -25.79 1.26 14.24
CA GLY A 234 -24.78 0.26 14.57
C GLY A 234 -23.94 -0.13 13.35
N PHE A 235 -24.59 -0.56 12.27
CA PHE A 235 -23.91 -0.96 11.04
C PHE A 235 -22.98 0.13 10.50
N LEU A 236 -23.44 1.38 10.44
CA LEU A 236 -22.62 2.50 9.96
C LEU A 236 -21.46 2.82 10.89
N ILE A 237 -21.62 2.71 12.21
CA ILE A 237 -20.50 2.86 13.17
C ILE A 237 -19.39 1.86 12.83
N GLY A 238 -19.74 0.59 12.62
CA GLY A 238 -18.76 -0.44 12.26
C GLY A 238 -18.12 -0.21 10.90
N LEU A 239 -18.94 0.07 9.88
CA LEU A 239 -18.50 0.32 8.51
C LEU A 239 -17.60 1.55 8.42
N SER A 240 -17.96 2.65 9.09
CA SER A 240 -17.18 3.90 9.07
C SER A 240 -15.85 3.72 9.77
N PHE A 241 -15.82 2.95 10.86
CA PHE A 241 -14.58 2.68 11.59
C PHE A 241 -13.63 1.78 10.79
N TRP A 242 -14.16 0.79 10.05
CA TRP A 242 -13.37 0.04 9.07
C TRP A 242 -12.86 0.97 7.95
N ALA A 243 -13.72 1.84 7.40
CA ALA A 243 -13.30 2.79 6.37
C ALA A 243 -12.13 3.67 6.84
N HIS A 244 -12.25 4.28 8.03
CA HIS A 244 -11.19 5.05 8.65
C HIS A 244 -11.45 5.34 10.14
N GLN A 245 -10.43 5.23 10.99
CA GLN A 245 -10.57 5.35 12.46
C GLN A 245 -10.88 6.77 12.93
N MET A 246 -10.56 7.80 12.13
CA MET A 246 -10.98 9.18 12.42
C MET A 246 -12.51 9.36 12.47
N THR A 247 -13.29 8.37 12.04
CA THR A 247 -14.74 8.42 12.27
C THR A 247 -15.12 8.31 13.75
N ILE A 248 -14.16 7.96 14.64
CA ILE A 248 -14.36 7.84 16.09
C ILE A 248 -14.97 9.10 16.72
N TYR A 249 -14.60 10.30 16.26
CA TYR A 249 -15.17 11.55 16.78
C TYR A 249 -16.70 11.59 16.60
N PHE A 250 -17.17 11.15 15.43
CA PHE A 250 -18.59 11.10 15.09
C PHE A 250 -19.31 9.96 15.79
N ILE A 251 -18.65 8.78 15.89
CA ILE A 251 -19.18 7.60 16.57
C ILE A 251 -19.48 7.93 18.04
N LEU A 252 -18.53 8.56 18.75
CA LEU A 252 -18.71 8.92 20.16
C LEU A 252 -19.86 9.90 20.36
N VAL A 253 -20.01 10.88 19.47
CA VAL A 253 -21.12 11.85 19.54
C VAL A 253 -22.46 11.18 19.22
N GLY A 254 -22.51 10.31 18.22
CA GLY A 254 -23.72 9.53 17.88
C GLY A 254 -24.16 8.64 19.03
N ILE A 255 -23.22 7.95 19.69
CA ILE A 255 -23.48 7.13 20.88
C ILE A 255 -23.90 8.01 22.06
N PHE A 256 -23.24 9.14 22.30
CA PHE A 256 -23.59 10.10 23.35
C PHE A 256 -25.06 10.53 23.25
N LEU A 257 -25.54 10.84 22.04
CA LEU A 257 -26.95 11.18 21.81
C LEU A 257 -27.91 10.07 22.24
N VAL A 258 -27.60 8.83 21.89
CA VAL A 258 -28.39 7.65 22.28
C VAL A 258 -28.34 7.46 23.81
N ILE A 259 -27.17 7.65 24.43
CA ILE A 259 -26.99 7.57 25.89
C ILE A 259 -27.87 8.59 26.61
N CYS A 260 -27.86 9.84 26.17
CA CYS A 260 -28.70 10.87 26.77
C CYS A 260 -30.20 10.53 26.70
N ARG A 261 -30.65 9.82 25.66
CA ARG A 261 -32.05 9.43 25.49
C ARG A 261 -32.44 8.19 26.28
N TYR A 262 -31.64 7.13 26.17
CA TYR A 262 -32.01 5.78 26.63
C TYR A 262 -31.32 5.34 27.91
N ARG A 263 -30.39 6.14 28.45
CA ARG A 263 -29.69 5.88 29.73
C ARG A 263 -29.21 4.43 29.84
N PHE A 264 -29.78 3.61 30.72
CA PHE A 264 -29.34 2.23 30.99
C PHE A 264 -30.18 1.14 30.29
N ILE A 265 -30.89 1.45 29.20
CA ILE A 265 -31.65 0.44 28.45
C ILE A 265 -30.71 -0.40 27.58
N TRP A 266 -30.05 -1.38 28.20
CA TRP A 266 -29.04 -2.28 27.60
C TRP A 266 -29.45 -2.92 26.28
N LYS A 267 -30.72 -3.28 26.11
CA LYS A 267 -31.24 -3.87 24.86
C LYS A 267 -30.97 -2.98 23.63
N LYS A 268 -31.01 -1.65 23.77
CA LYS A 268 -30.77 -0.72 22.65
C LYS A 268 -29.29 -0.69 22.26
N TYR A 269 -28.40 -0.66 23.24
CA TYR A 269 -26.96 -0.71 23.01
C TYR A 269 -26.51 -2.06 22.46
N LEU A 270 -27.12 -3.15 22.90
CA LEU A 270 -26.86 -4.48 22.33
C LEU A 270 -27.19 -4.53 20.84
N ILE A 271 -28.30 -3.92 20.40
CA ILE A 271 -28.63 -3.83 18.96
C ILE A 271 -27.56 -3.02 18.22
N ILE A 272 -27.19 -1.83 18.72
CA ILE A 272 -26.14 -1.01 18.08
C ILE A 272 -24.83 -1.80 17.99
N PHE A 273 -24.43 -2.45 19.09
CA PHE A 273 -23.20 -3.22 19.16
C PHE A 273 -23.18 -4.41 18.18
N LEU A 274 -24.24 -5.23 18.16
CA LEU A 274 -24.32 -6.37 17.26
C LEU A 274 -24.25 -5.95 15.79
N TYR A 275 -24.96 -4.87 15.40
CA TYR A 275 -24.86 -4.37 14.04
C TYR A 275 -23.55 -3.64 13.75
N ALA A 276 -22.91 -3.03 14.75
CA ALA A 276 -21.56 -2.49 14.61
C ALA A 276 -20.55 -3.60 14.32
N LEU A 277 -20.66 -4.76 14.96
CA LEU A 277 -19.84 -5.93 14.61
C LEU A 277 -20.07 -6.38 13.16
N VAL A 278 -21.31 -6.29 12.66
CA VAL A 278 -21.61 -6.61 11.24
C VAL A 278 -20.88 -5.63 10.30
N GLY A 279 -20.94 -4.32 10.56
CA GLY A 279 -20.24 -3.32 9.74
C GLY A 279 -18.71 -3.38 9.89
N PHE A 280 -18.23 -3.71 11.09
CA PHE A 280 -16.82 -3.82 11.45
C PHE A 280 -16.20 -5.17 11.06
N PHE A 281 -17.00 -6.11 10.53
CA PHE A 281 -16.56 -7.47 10.26
C PHE A 281 -15.26 -7.58 9.42
N PRO A 282 -15.05 -6.78 8.35
CA PRO A 282 -13.77 -6.82 7.63
C PRO A 282 -12.57 -6.47 8.53
N GLN A 283 -12.69 -5.43 9.36
CA GLN A 283 -11.65 -5.08 10.31
C GLN A 283 -11.43 -6.18 11.35
N LEU A 284 -12.52 -6.81 11.83
CA LEU A 284 -12.42 -7.93 12.76
C LEU A 284 -11.62 -9.11 12.18
N MET A 285 -11.81 -9.41 10.88
CA MET A 285 -11.00 -10.44 10.20
C MET A 285 -9.51 -10.07 10.25
N ILE A 286 -9.16 -8.83 9.93
CA ILE A 286 -7.75 -8.36 10.00
C ILE A 286 -7.19 -8.52 11.41
N GLU A 287 -7.91 -8.05 12.42
CA GLU A 287 -7.46 -8.12 13.81
C GLU A 287 -7.22 -9.57 14.27
N ILE A 288 -8.12 -10.51 13.92
CA ILE A 288 -8.01 -11.92 14.27
C ILE A 288 -6.81 -12.58 13.58
N PHE A 289 -6.67 -12.40 12.26
CA PHE A 289 -5.61 -13.07 11.49
C PHE A 289 -4.23 -12.43 11.67
N TYR A 290 -4.15 -11.16 12.05
CA TYR A 290 -2.90 -10.40 12.17
C TYR A 290 -2.62 -9.88 13.60
N LYS A 291 -3.12 -10.59 14.62
CA LYS A 291 -2.78 -10.39 16.05
C LYS A 291 -2.98 -8.95 16.54
N PHE A 292 -4.16 -8.42 16.26
CA PHE A 292 -4.64 -7.10 16.68
C PHE A 292 -3.74 -5.94 16.27
N HIS A 293 -3.35 -5.90 15.00
CA HIS A 293 -2.41 -4.92 14.47
C HIS A 293 -2.91 -3.47 14.60
N LEU A 294 -4.20 -3.21 14.33
CA LEU A 294 -4.75 -1.85 14.41
C LEU A 294 -4.66 -1.30 15.84
N ILE A 295 -4.97 -2.11 16.86
CA ILE A 295 -4.89 -1.68 18.25
C ILE A 295 -3.47 -1.19 18.56
N LYS A 296 -2.45 -1.99 18.22
CA LYS A 296 -1.03 -1.61 18.40
C LYS A 296 -0.66 -0.33 17.67
N PHE A 297 -1.17 -0.15 16.45
CA PHE A 297 -0.94 1.07 15.66
C PHE A 297 -1.59 2.31 16.28
N LEU A 298 -2.83 2.20 16.76
CA LEU A 298 -3.58 3.31 17.34
C LEU A 298 -3.07 3.72 18.72
N THR A 299 -2.61 2.75 19.53
CA THR A 299 -1.99 3.02 20.83
C THR A 299 -0.52 3.39 20.72
N GLY A 300 0.06 3.32 19.51
CA GLY A 300 1.44 3.71 19.24
C GLY A 300 1.62 5.23 19.22
N GLY A 301 2.74 5.69 19.75
CA GLY A 301 3.15 7.10 19.74
C GLY A 301 3.12 7.75 21.13
N GLU A 302 3.97 8.76 21.31
CA GLU A 302 4.08 9.47 22.58
C GLU A 302 3.00 10.55 22.71
N ILE A 303 2.29 10.55 23.84
CA ILE A 303 1.35 11.60 24.19
C ILE A 303 2.15 12.79 24.69
N ASN A 304 2.28 13.83 23.86
CA ASN A 304 2.92 15.07 24.24
C ASN A 304 1.88 16.21 24.28
N LEU A 305 1.58 16.68 25.49
CA LEU A 305 0.76 17.87 25.73
C LEU A 305 1.70 19.04 26.02
N SER A 306 1.95 19.88 25.02
CA SER A 306 2.83 21.04 25.13
C SER A 306 2.14 22.33 24.69
N TRP A 307 2.64 23.46 25.19
CA TRP A 307 2.19 24.78 24.76
C TRP A 307 2.38 24.99 23.25
N GLU A 308 3.48 24.48 22.69
CA GLU A 308 3.75 24.54 21.26
C GLU A 308 2.71 23.76 20.45
N LYS A 309 2.28 22.58 20.93
CA LYS A 309 1.20 21.82 20.29
C LYS A 309 -0.11 22.59 20.30
N MET A 310 -0.46 23.24 21.41
CA MET A 310 -1.65 24.11 21.49
C MET A 310 -1.57 25.26 20.50
N ARG A 311 -0.44 26.00 20.47
CA ARG A 311 -0.20 27.12 19.55
C ARG A 311 -0.33 26.70 18.09
N ARG A 312 0.32 25.61 17.71
CA ARG A 312 0.23 25.04 16.34
C ARG A 312 -1.17 24.56 16.00
N THR A 313 -1.90 23.97 16.96
CA THR A 313 -3.28 23.53 16.74
C THR A 313 -4.20 24.73 16.46
N LEU A 314 -4.09 25.81 17.23
CA LEU A 314 -4.84 27.05 16.97
C LEU A 314 -4.52 27.63 15.59
N TRP A 315 -3.24 27.61 15.21
CA TRP A 315 -2.80 28.02 13.88
C TRP A 315 -3.43 27.15 12.77
N LEU A 316 -3.42 25.81 12.94
CA LEU A 316 -4.05 24.88 11.98
C LEU A 316 -5.58 25.03 11.92
N ILE A 317 -6.27 25.28 13.05
CA ILE A 317 -7.71 25.53 13.06
C ILE A 317 -8.03 26.76 12.21
N SER A 318 -7.25 27.83 12.35
CA SER A 318 -7.45 29.05 11.56
C SER A 318 -7.16 28.83 10.06
N SER A 319 -6.20 27.95 9.71
CA SER A 319 -5.91 27.65 8.31
C SER A 319 -7.00 26.84 7.62
N LEU A 320 -7.88 26.14 8.36
CA LEU A 320 -9.07 25.50 7.77
C LEU A 320 -9.99 26.53 7.10
N LEU A 321 -10.00 27.78 7.57
CA LEU A 321 -10.89 28.84 7.08
C LEU A 321 -10.24 29.76 6.05
N THR A 322 -8.90 29.80 5.98
CA THR A 322 -8.15 30.58 4.97
C THR A 322 -6.79 29.95 4.67
N LEU A 323 -6.33 30.09 3.43
CA LEU A 323 -4.97 29.74 3.04
C LEU A 323 -3.96 30.85 3.38
N SER A 324 -4.41 32.09 3.60
CA SER A 324 -3.54 33.24 3.88
C SER A 324 -2.72 33.07 5.15
N GLU A 325 -1.40 33.23 5.13
CA GLU A 325 -0.52 33.12 6.32
C GLU A 325 -0.52 34.34 7.24
N SER A 326 -1.41 35.31 7.01
CA SER A 326 -1.45 36.59 7.73
C SER A 326 -1.83 36.47 9.23
N PRO A 327 -1.34 37.37 10.10
CA PRO A 327 -1.78 37.48 11.51
C PRO A 327 -3.29 37.69 11.68
N THR A 328 -4.00 38.14 10.65
CA THR A 328 -5.47 38.25 10.63
C THR A 328 -6.18 36.93 10.95
N ARG A 329 -5.49 35.78 10.85
CA ARG A 329 -5.97 34.47 11.33
C ARG A 329 -6.47 34.48 12.78
N PHE A 330 -5.91 35.31 13.66
CA PHE A 330 -6.37 35.46 15.05
C PHE A 330 -7.81 36.00 15.14
N ILE A 331 -8.24 36.79 14.17
CA ILE A 331 -9.62 37.28 14.08
C ILE A 331 -10.58 36.09 13.88
N PHE A 332 -10.21 35.09 13.07
CA PHE A 332 -11.05 33.90 12.89
C PHE A 332 -11.19 33.08 14.17
N ILE A 333 -10.12 32.94 14.95
CA ILE A 333 -10.17 32.28 16.26
C ILE A 333 -11.11 33.05 17.21
N PHE A 334 -11.02 34.36 17.22
CA PHE A 334 -11.93 35.20 18.01
C PHE A 334 -13.40 35.06 17.56
N ILE A 335 -13.66 35.02 16.25
CA ILE A 335 -15.00 34.77 15.70
C ILE A 335 -15.50 33.37 16.10
N ILE A 336 -14.65 32.34 16.06
CA ILE A 336 -15.00 30.98 16.52
C ILE A 336 -15.39 31.02 18.01
N PHE A 337 -14.65 31.76 18.84
CA PHE A 337 -14.95 31.90 20.27
C PHE A 337 -16.30 32.60 20.51
N ILE A 338 -16.56 33.73 19.84
CA ILE A 338 -17.88 34.39 19.86
C ILE A 338 -18.96 33.43 19.34
N GLY A 339 -18.62 32.63 18.33
CA GLY A 339 -19.43 31.58 17.76
C GLY A 339 -19.91 30.56 18.79
N LEU A 340 -18.99 30.04 19.61
CA LEU A 340 -19.30 29.11 20.70
C LEU A 340 -20.25 29.75 21.73
N ILE A 341 -20.01 31.01 22.11
CA ILE A 341 -20.90 31.78 23.01
C ILE A 341 -22.29 31.93 22.38
N GLY A 342 -22.35 32.31 21.10
CA GLY A 342 -23.58 32.47 20.35
C GLY A 342 -24.40 31.17 20.26
N LEU A 343 -23.72 30.04 20.01
CA LEU A 343 -24.34 28.73 19.97
C LEU A 343 -24.92 28.34 21.33
N PHE A 344 -24.15 28.54 22.41
CA PHE A 344 -24.59 28.26 23.77
C PHE A 344 -25.80 29.12 24.19
N TRP A 345 -25.74 30.43 23.92
CA TRP A 345 -26.83 31.37 24.19
C TRP A 345 -28.10 31.01 23.41
N TYR A 346 -27.96 30.68 22.12
CA TYR A 346 -29.07 30.24 21.29
C TYR A 346 -29.71 28.95 21.82
N ALA A 347 -28.90 28.03 22.32
CA ALA A 347 -29.38 26.78 22.93
C ALA A 347 -30.18 27.01 24.21
N LEU A 348 -29.74 27.94 25.07
CA LEU A 348 -30.50 28.35 26.26
C LEU A 348 -31.84 28.99 25.87
N ARG A 349 -31.82 29.94 24.93
CA ARG A 349 -33.01 30.69 24.52
C ARG A 349 -34.09 29.81 23.89
N THR A 350 -33.69 28.86 23.04
CA THR A 350 -34.63 28.00 22.31
C THR A 350 -35.12 26.81 23.12
N LYS A 351 -34.57 26.58 24.33
CA LYS A 351 -34.77 25.36 25.13
C LYS A 351 -34.43 24.06 24.37
N GLN A 352 -33.73 24.15 23.22
CA GLN A 352 -33.25 23.01 22.44
C GLN A 352 -31.82 22.65 22.84
N LEU A 353 -31.58 22.57 24.14
CA LEU A 353 -30.22 22.46 24.69
C LEU A 353 -29.45 21.25 24.19
N LEU A 354 -30.10 20.09 24.09
CA LEU A 354 -29.41 18.84 23.82
C LEU A 354 -29.03 18.67 22.32
N PRO A 355 -29.90 18.97 21.33
CA PRO A 355 -29.52 18.96 19.91
C PRO A 355 -28.45 19.98 19.54
N LEU A 356 -28.51 21.19 20.12
CA LEU A 356 -27.52 22.24 19.85
C LEU A 356 -26.17 21.95 20.52
N LYS A 357 -26.18 21.29 21.69
CA LYS A 357 -24.95 20.80 22.36
C LYS A 357 -24.19 19.78 21.53
N VAL A 358 -24.79 19.10 20.55
CA VAL A 358 -24.09 18.11 19.69
C VAL A 358 -22.83 18.69 19.08
N TYR A 359 -22.88 19.93 18.58
CA TYR A 359 -21.73 20.56 17.94
C TYR A 359 -20.65 20.99 18.94
N GLY A 360 -21.05 21.47 20.11
CA GLY A 360 -20.11 21.79 21.19
C GLY A 360 -19.46 20.55 21.80
N VAL A 361 -20.24 19.48 22.02
CA VAL A 361 -19.75 18.18 22.49
C VAL A 361 -18.82 17.56 21.47
N TYR A 362 -19.16 17.62 20.17
CA TYR A 362 -18.25 17.18 19.10
C TYR A 362 -16.93 17.94 19.15
N PHE A 363 -16.97 19.27 19.23
CA PHE A 363 -15.77 20.10 19.29
C PHE A 363 -14.86 19.72 20.47
N ILE A 364 -15.44 19.51 21.65
CA ILE A 364 -14.69 19.07 22.85
C ILE A 364 -14.11 17.67 22.66
N ILE A 365 -14.92 16.69 22.22
CA ILE A 365 -14.48 15.31 22.00
C ILE A 365 -13.35 15.28 20.96
N PHE A 366 -13.50 16.04 19.88
CA PHE A 366 -12.48 16.16 18.85
C PHE A 366 -11.17 16.67 19.44
N LEU A 367 -11.19 17.80 20.18
CA LEU A 367 -9.98 18.36 20.78
C LEU A 367 -9.33 17.38 21.77
N VAL A 368 -10.11 16.76 22.66
CA VAL A 368 -9.60 15.78 23.63
C VAL A 368 -8.86 14.64 22.93
N ILE A 369 -9.49 13.99 21.94
CA ILE A 369 -8.88 12.86 21.23
C ILE A 369 -7.69 13.32 20.38
N TYR A 370 -7.80 14.47 19.72
CA TYR A 370 -6.70 15.03 18.93
C TYR A 370 -5.47 15.27 19.81
N PHE A 371 -5.63 15.93 20.97
CA PHE A 371 -4.51 16.20 21.88
C PHE A 371 -3.94 14.95 22.55
N LEU A 372 -4.78 13.94 22.84
CA LEU A 372 -4.33 12.66 23.39
C LEU A 372 -3.71 11.71 22.37
N SER A 373 -3.91 11.94 21.06
CA SER A 373 -3.34 11.08 20.03
C SER A 373 -1.86 11.40 19.77
N GLY A 374 -0.99 10.39 19.84
CA GLY A 374 0.43 10.54 19.45
C GLY A 374 0.63 10.91 17.98
N HIS A 375 -0.32 10.54 17.11
CA HIS A 375 -0.27 10.86 15.68
C HIS A 375 -0.41 12.36 15.40
N SER A 376 -1.08 13.11 16.28
CA SER A 376 -1.30 14.56 16.11
C SER A 376 -0.01 15.41 16.24
N SER A 377 1.07 14.84 16.77
CA SER A 377 2.37 15.52 16.92
C SER A 377 3.07 15.79 15.58
N ARG A 378 2.55 15.25 14.46
CA ARG A 378 3.06 15.52 13.10
C ARG A 378 2.56 16.82 12.47
N TYR A 379 1.66 17.55 13.15
CA TYR A 379 1.13 18.86 12.70
C TYR A 379 0.58 18.89 11.25
N LEU A 380 -0.15 17.84 10.87
CA LEU A 380 -0.75 17.75 9.55
C LEU A 380 -2.18 18.32 9.56
N ILE A 381 -2.46 19.29 8.69
CA ILE A 381 -3.76 19.96 8.61
C ILE A 381 -4.93 18.99 8.37
N ARG A 382 -4.68 17.92 7.59
CA ARG A 382 -5.69 16.90 7.28
C ARG A 382 -6.26 16.19 8.51
N TYR A 383 -5.54 16.18 9.63
CA TYR A 383 -6.06 15.64 10.89
C TYR A 383 -7.15 16.50 11.52
N LEU A 384 -7.27 17.77 11.10
CA LEU A 384 -8.31 18.68 11.55
C LEU A 384 -9.51 18.73 10.60
N TYR A 385 -9.46 18.08 9.43
CA TYR A 385 -10.60 18.03 8.49
C TYR A 385 -11.92 17.53 9.12
N PRO A 386 -11.94 16.58 10.06
CA PRO A 386 -13.18 16.23 10.78
C PRO A 386 -13.84 17.43 11.50
N MET A 387 -13.09 18.47 11.88
CA MET A 387 -13.65 19.68 12.49
C MET A 387 -14.64 20.42 11.59
N PHE A 388 -14.59 20.22 10.27
CA PHE A 388 -15.61 20.75 9.37
C PHE A 388 -17.03 20.27 9.74
N PHE A 389 -17.20 19.27 10.62
CA PHE A 389 -18.48 18.97 11.26
C PHE A 389 -19.13 20.12 12.00
N CYS A 390 -18.36 20.84 12.81
CA CYS A 390 -18.88 21.86 13.71
C CYS A 390 -18.38 23.26 13.36
N LEU A 391 -17.22 23.35 12.69
CA LEU A 391 -16.50 24.61 12.54
C LEU A 391 -17.31 25.70 11.81
N PRO A 392 -17.90 25.49 10.62
CA PRO A 392 -18.73 26.53 9.98
C PRO A 392 -19.95 26.93 10.79
N ILE A 393 -20.53 25.98 11.54
CA ILE A 393 -21.71 26.24 12.38
C ILE A 393 -21.32 27.14 13.53
N ILE A 394 -20.23 26.81 14.23
CA ILE A 394 -19.68 27.61 15.32
C ILE A 394 -19.33 28.99 14.78
N PHE A 395 -18.60 29.07 13.68
CA PHE A 395 -18.18 30.32 13.05
C PHE A 395 -19.36 31.29 12.79
N PHE A 396 -20.49 30.78 12.30
CA PHE A 396 -21.67 31.62 12.06
C PHE A 396 -22.62 31.78 13.26
N SER A 397 -22.46 30.99 14.34
CA SER A 397 -23.39 31.02 15.47
C SER A 397 -23.36 32.32 16.26
N GLY A 398 -22.28 33.11 16.17
CA GLY A 398 -22.21 34.45 16.77
C GLY A 398 -23.29 35.40 16.24
N PHE A 399 -23.67 35.27 14.96
CA PHE A 399 -24.72 36.06 14.34
C PHE A 399 -26.13 35.74 14.88
N LEU A 400 -26.32 34.60 15.56
CA LEU A 400 -27.58 34.27 16.21
C LEU A 400 -27.86 35.15 17.44
N LEU A 401 -26.86 35.84 17.97
CA LEU A 401 -27.01 36.87 19.01
C LEU A 401 -27.77 38.10 18.50
N ILE A 402 -27.70 38.38 17.20
CA ILE A 402 -28.39 39.49 16.56
C ILE A 402 -29.87 39.11 16.36
N ARG A 403 -30.78 39.93 16.90
CA ARG A 403 -32.24 39.66 16.88
C ARG A 403 -32.88 39.94 15.51
N SER A 404 -32.33 40.86 14.73
CA SER A 404 -32.93 41.32 13.46
C SER A 404 -32.59 40.41 12.28
N LYS A 405 -33.33 40.58 11.17
CA LYS A 405 -33.02 39.89 9.89
C LYS A 405 -31.66 40.30 9.30
N LEU A 406 -31.09 41.43 9.76
CA LEU A 406 -29.75 41.90 9.36
C LEU A 406 -28.66 40.86 9.62
N ARG A 407 -28.86 39.95 10.57
CA ARG A 407 -27.91 38.86 10.83
C ARG A 407 -27.59 38.02 9.60
N TYR A 408 -28.59 37.74 8.75
CA TYR A 408 -28.38 36.93 7.55
C TYR A 408 -27.71 37.73 6.44
N VAL A 409 -27.97 39.03 6.38
CA VAL A 409 -27.25 39.95 5.50
C VAL A 409 -25.78 40.00 5.92
N ALA A 410 -25.51 40.18 7.21
CA ALA A 410 -24.14 40.21 7.75
C ALA A 410 -23.40 38.88 7.53
N MET A 411 -24.06 37.74 7.70
CA MET A 411 -23.50 36.42 7.35
C MET A 411 -23.14 36.33 5.86
N GLY A 412 -24.06 36.73 4.97
CA GLY A 412 -23.83 36.74 3.53
C GLY A 412 -22.69 37.68 3.13
N SER A 413 -22.65 38.89 3.70
CA SER A 413 -21.57 39.85 3.48
C SER A 413 -20.23 39.31 3.97
N LEU A 414 -20.18 38.64 5.12
CA LEU A 414 -18.97 37.99 5.61
C LEU A 414 -18.51 36.88 4.66
N MET A 415 -19.42 36.04 4.15
CA MET A 415 -19.08 35.01 3.16
C MET A 415 -18.46 35.62 1.90
N ILE A 416 -19.05 36.69 1.38
CA ILE A 416 -18.52 37.42 0.22
C ILE A 416 -17.14 38.00 0.53
N ALA A 417 -16.97 38.64 1.67
CA ALA A 417 -15.68 39.20 2.10
C ALA A 417 -14.60 38.12 2.21
N LEU A 418 -14.93 36.94 2.75
CA LEU A 418 -14.01 35.81 2.84
C LEU A 418 -13.59 35.29 1.46
N ILE A 419 -14.52 35.24 0.48
CA ILE A 419 -14.19 34.83 -0.89
C ILE A 419 -13.14 35.78 -1.47
N PHE A 420 -13.34 37.10 -1.36
CA PHE A 420 -12.37 38.07 -1.84
C PHE A 420 -11.04 38.01 -1.07
N TYR A 421 -11.10 37.77 0.24
CA TYR A 421 -9.91 37.63 1.08
C TYR A 421 -9.03 36.44 0.66
N ASP A 422 -9.64 35.28 0.38
CA ASP A 422 -8.91 34.05 0.04
C ASP A 422 -8.65 33.90 -1.47
N ALA A 423 -9.29 34.72 -2.32
CA ALA A 423 -9.25 34.61 -3.77
C ALA A 423 -7.83 34.55 -4.35
N ARG A 424 -6.90 35.36 -3.84
CA ARG A 424 -5.50 35.36 -4.30
C ARG A 424 -4.83 34.00 -4.08
N TRP A 425 -5.02 33.40 -2.91
CA TRP A 425 -4.40 32.13 -2.55
C TRP A 425 -5.03 30.96 -3.30
N GLN A 426 -6.35 30.96 -3.44
CA GLN A 426 -7.07 29.98 -4.23
C GLN A 426 -6.69 30.06 -5.71
N HIS A 427 -6.53 31.28 -6.25
CA HIS A 427 -6.04 31.48 -7.61
C HIS A 427 -4.61 30.94 -7.77
N SER A 428 -3.70 31.24 -6.84
CA SER A 428 -2.33 30.67 -6.86
C SER A 428 -2.35 29.14 -6.80
N TYR A 429 -3.20 28.55 -5.96
CA TYR A 429 -3.35 27.10 -5.87
C TYR A 429 -3.88 26.50 -7.19
N PHE A 430 -4.91 27.11 -7.78
CA PHE A 430 -5.43 26.72 -9.09
C PHE A 430 -4.36 26.80 -10.19
N VAL A 431 -3.56 27.88 -10.23
CA VAL A 431 -2.46 28.03 -11.19
C VAL A 431 -1.43 26.92 -11.01
N ALA A 432 -1.07 26.57 -9.76
CA ALA A 432 -0.15 25.48 -9.48
C ALA A 432 -0.69 24.14 -10.01
N ILE A 433 -1.97 23.83 -9.79
CA ILE A 433 -2.62 22.62 -10.32
C ILE A 433 -2.63 22.60 -11.84
N LYS A 434 -2.98 23.72 -12.48
CA LYS A 434 -3.00 23.84 -13.94
C LYS A 434 -1.61 23.60 -14.54
N ASN A 435 -0.58 24.21 -13.96
CA ASN A 435 0.81 24.05 -14.39
C ASN A 435 1.29 22.60 -14.19
N TYR A 436 0.97 22.02 -13.03
CA TYR A 436 1.33 20.63 -12.75
C TYR A 436 0.64 19.64 -13.69
N GLN A 437 -0.63 19.87 -14.03
CA GLN A 437 -1.33 19.08 -15.05
C GLN A 437 -0.62 19.19 -16.42
N ALA A 438 -0.22 20.39 -16.84
CA ALA A 438 0.47 20.58 -18.12
C ALA A 438 1.79 19.77 -18.14
N GLN A 439 2.58 19.86 -17.07
CA GLN A 439 3.80 19.08 -16.92
C GLN A 439 3.53 17.57 -16.97
N LEU A 440 2.55 17.07 -16.20
CA LEU A 440 2.21 15.64 -16.16
C LEU A 440 1.78 15.13 -17.53
N LYS A 441 1.07 15.93 -18.33
CA LYS A 441 0.70 15.55 -19.70
C LYS A 441 1.94 15.38 -20.59
N GLU A 442 2.90 16.29 -20.53
CA GLU A 442 4.15 16.19 -21.30
C GLU A 442 4.98 14.96 -20.88
N VAL A 443 5.11 14.75 -19.57
CA VAL A 443 5.79 13.58 -18.97
C VAL A 443 5.16 12.27 -19.45
N VAL A 444 3.83 12.17 -19.36
CA VAL A 444 3.09 10.96 -19.77
C VAL A 444 3.14 10.75 -21.28
N ASN A 445 3.11 11.83 -22.07
CA ASN A 445 3.29 11.73 -23.52
C ASN A 445 4.65 11.13 -23.88
N PHE A 446 5.72 11.56 -23.21
CA PHE A 446 7.05 10.99 -23.40
C PHE A 446 7.14 9.53 -22.95
N ILE A 447 6.61 9.20 -21.76
CA ILE A 447 6.58 7.81 -21.27
C ILE A 447 5.88 6.89 -22.28
N ASN A 448 4.70 7.30 -22.76
CA ASN A 448 3.96 6.53 -23.77
C ASN A 448 4.73 6.42 -25.10
N ALA A 449 5.39 7.50 -25.53
CA ALA A 449 6.18 7.52 -26.77
C ALA A 449 7.43 6.63 -26.69
N SER A 450 8.05 6.52 -25.51
CA SER A 450 9.25 5.70 -25.29
C SER A 450 8.98 4.20 -25.48
N LYS A 451 7.72 3.76 -25.33
CA LYS A 451 7.31 2.34 -25.28
C LYS A 451 8.00 1.50 -24.20
N ILE A 452 8.69 2.14 -23.25
CA ILE A 452 9.33 1.48 -22.11
C ILE A 452 8.25 1.18 -21.06
N LYS A 453 8.05 -0.12 -20.77
CA LYS A 453 7.03 -0.59 -19.82
C LYS A 453 7.45 -0.38 -18.36
N TYR A 454 8.73 -0.45 -18.04
CA TYR A 454 9.22 -0.54 -16.67
C TYR A 454 10.18 0.60 -16.33
N TRP A 455 9.87 1.33 -15.27
CA TRP A 455 10.71 2.41 -14.73
C TRP A 455 10.83 2.31 -13.22
N ARG A 456 11.70 3.14 -12.65
CA ARG A 456 11.87 3.35 -11.22
C ARG A 456 11.78 4.83 -10.89
N ALA A 457 11.16 5.15 -9.76
CA ALA A 457 11.07 6.51 -9.23
C ALA A 457 10.83 6.48 -7.73
N ASP A 458 10.91 7.62 -7.05
CA ASP A 458 10.52 7.71 -5.64
C ASP A 458 9.02 7.41 -5.45
N PHE A 459 8.62 7.15 -4.21
CA PHE A 459 7.23 6.90 -3.81
C PHE A 459 6.20 7.87 -4.42
N TRP A 460 6.50 9.17 -4.44
CA TRP A 460 5.53 10.18 -4.87
C TRP A 460 5.34 10.19 -6.39
N THR A 461 6.38 9.85 -7.13
CA THR A 461 6.35 9.77 -8.59
C THR A 461 5.82 8.41 -9.06
N SER A 462 6.20 7.33 -8.38
CA SER A 462 5.99 5.95 -8.86
C SER A 462 4.51 5.60 -9.01
N TYR A 463 3.72 5.70 -7.94
CA TYR A 463 2.30 5.33 -8.00
C TYR A 463 1.48 6.37 -8.77
N LEU A 464 1.84 7.65 -8.66
CA LEU A 464 1.20 8.72 -9.42
C LEU A 464 1.23 8.45 -10.92
N LEU A 465 2.43 8.28 -11.49
CA LEU A 465 2.57 8.08 -12.93
C LEU A 465 2.09 6.67 -13.37
N THR A 466 2.21 5.65 -12.51
CA THR A 466 1.61 4.32 -12.77
C THR A 466 0.08 4.43 -12.88
N ALA A 467 -0.57 5.21 -12.01
CA ALA A 467 -2.00 5.46 -12.10
C ALA A 467 -2.37 6.31 -13.32
N ILE A 468 -1.64 7.40 -13.60
CA ILE A 468 -1.95 8.25 -14.76
C ILE A 468 -1.85 7.48 -16.09
N THR A 469 -0.88 6.58 -16.21
CA THR A 469 -0.74 5.71 -17.39
C THR A 469 -1.73 4.53 -17.39
N GLY A 470 -2.48 4.33 -16.31
CA GLY A 470 -3.41 3.20 -16.15
C GLY A 470 -2.70 1.84 -16.15
N GLU A 471 -1.51 1.77 -15.58
CA GLU A 471 -0.60 0.62 -15.60
C GLU A 471 -0.09 0.20 -16.99
N LYS A 472 -0.24 1.03 -18.03
CA LYS A 472 0.46 0.82 -19.30
C LYS A 472 1.97 0.84 -19.11
N THR A 473 2.42 1.65 -18.17
CA THR A 473 3.78 1.69 -17.65
C THR A 473 3.73 1.44 -16.15
N ILE A 474 4.60 0.55 -15.67
CA ILE A 474 4.74 0.22 -14.25
C ILE A 474 6.01 0.88 -13.74
N ILE A 475 5.87 1.69 -12.69
CA ILE A 475 6.97 2.43 -12.10
C ILE A 475 7.17 1.90 -10.69
N ALA A 476 8.26 1.17 -10.48
CA ALA A 476 8.62 0.62 -9.19
C ALA A 476 9.17 1.71 -8.26
N SER A 477 8.78 1.68 -7.00
CA SER A 477 9.23 2.66 -6.00
C SER A 477 10.65 2.35 -5.52
N THR A 478 11.53 3.35 -5.54
CA THR A 478 12.91 3.27 -4.99
C THR A 478 12.98 3.56 -3.50
N SER A 479 11.93 4.13 -2.89
CA SER A 479 11.91 4.54 -1.49
C SER A 479 10.91 3.74 -0.65
N PHE A 480 9.62 4.08 -0.70
CA PHE A 480 8.58 3.41 0.07
C PHE A 480 7.72 2.47 -0.78
N ARG A 481 7.59 1.21 -0.36
CA ARG A 481 6.82 0.16 -1.03
C ARG A 481 5.43 0.03 -0.39
N ARG A 482 4.37 0.36 -1.15
CA ARG A 482 2.97 0.18 -0.77
C ARG A 482 2.32 -0.98 -1.52
N TYR A 483 2.73 -1.21 -2.77
CA TYR A 483 2.27 -2.33 -3.59
C TYR A 483 3.47 -3.12 -4.13
N TYR A 484 3.83 -4.20 -3.44
CA TYR A 484 5.01 -5.03 -3.72
C TYR A 484 5.02 -5.66 -5.12
N PRO A 485 3.88 -6.07 -5.71
CA PRO A 485 3.90 -6.71 -7.02
C PRO A 485 4.51 -5.90 -8.18
N TYR A 486 4.52 -4.56 -8.11
CA TYR A 486 5.15 -3.75 -9.17
C TYR A 486 6.66 -3.87 -9.19
N GLU A 487 7.28 -3.87 -8.01
CA GLU A 487 8.70 -4.11 -7.91
C GLU A 487 9.03 -5.53 -8.37
N LEU A 488 8.18 -6.52 -8.01
CA LEU A 488 8.37 -7.91 -8.42
C LEU A 488 8.30 -8.07 -9.94
N ASP A 489 7.33 -7.43 -10.58
CA ASP A 489 7.23 -7.45 -12.04
C ASP A 489 8.43 -6.74 -12.69
N TYR A 490 8.86 -5.58 -12.16
CA TYR A 490 10.03 -4.85 -12.65
C TYR A 490 11.28 -5.74 -12.70
N PHE A 491 11.66 -6.35 -11.58
CA PHE A 491 12.91 -7.13 -11.50
C PHE A 491 12.86 -8.48 -12.25
N ASN A 492 11.66 -8.95 -12.63
CA ASN A 492 11.53 -10.24 -13.32
C ASN A 492 11.26 -10.11 -14.82
N SER A 493 10.93 -8.91 -15.30
CA SER A 493 10.48 -8.65 -16.68
C SER A 493 11.28 -7.57 -17.40
N ASN A 494 12.19 -6.86 -16.73
CA ASN A 494 12.93 -5.74 -17.31
C ASN A 494 14.42 -6.05 -17.49
N ASP A 495 14.94 -5.74 -18.68
CA ASP A 495 16.33 -6.02 -19.05
C ASP A 495 17.26 -4.81 -18.91
N ARG A 496 16.70 -3.58 -18.86
CA ARG A 496 17.47 -2.32 -18.80
C ARG A 496 16.93 -1.39 -17.73
N GLU A 497 17.78 -0.70 -16.99
CA GLU A 497 17.31 0.21 -15.94
C GLU A 497 16.81 1.55 -16.53
N ASN A 498 15.69 2.03 -15.99
CA ASN A 498 15.07 3.30 -16.41
C ASN A 498 14.59 4.07 -15.17
N PHE A 499 14.98 5.33 -15.04
CA PHE A 499 14.67 6.17 -13.89
C PHE A 499 13.95 7.45 -14.28
N ILE A 500 13.00 7.86 -13.43
CA ILE A 500 12.27 9.12 -13.52
C ILE A 500 12.52 9.91 -12.24
N PHE A 501 12.99 11.14 -12.39
CA PHE A 501 13.11 12.13 -11.32
C PHE A 501 12.19 13.29 -11.65
N LEU A 502 11.03 13.34 -11.01
CA LEU A 502 9.95 14.26 -11.40
C LEU A 502 10.19 15.68 -10.92
N ARG A 503 10.88 15.84 -9.78
CA ARG A 503 11.03 17.13 -9.07
C ARG A 503 12.31 17.89 -9.44
N GLY A 504 12.23 19.22 -9.30
CA GLY A 504 13.28 20.15 -9.69
C GLY A 504 14.41 20.36 -8.69
N GLU A 505 15.17 21.45 -8.88
CA GLU A 505 16.38 21.78 -8.11
C GLU A 505 16.15 21.85 -6.59
N GLY A 506 17.20 21.51 -5.82
CA GLY A 506 17.17 21.52 -4.35
C GLY A 506 16.42 20.35 -3.70
N THR A 507 15.95 19.38 -4.48
CA THR A 507 15.25 18.19 -3.97
C THR A 507 16.18 16.98 -3.82
N GLU A 508 15.83 16.04 -2.94
CA GLU A 508 16.58 14.79 -2.78
C GLU A 508 16.61 13.97 -4.08
N GLU A 509 15.48 13.90 -4.80
CA GLU A 509 15.41 13.30 -6.14
C GLU A 509 16.44 13.90 -7.10
N ARG A 510 16.59 15.23 -7.07
CA ARG A 510 17.57 15.89 -7.92
C ARG A 510 19.00 15.47 -7.59
N ASN A 511 19.35 15.42 -6.30
CA ASN A 511 20.67 14.98 -5.87
C ASN A 511 20.93 13.53 -6.26
N GLN A 512 19.93 12.66 -6.12
CA GLN A 512 20.01 11.27 -6.58
C GLN A 512 20.24 11.17 -8.09
N ALA A 513 19.57 11.99 -8.89
CA ALA A 513 19.77 12.04 -10.34
C ALA A 513 21.19 12.51 -10.71
N ILE A 514 21.72 13.51 -10.00
CA ILE A 514 23.10 14.00 -10.19
C ILE A 514 24.11 12.91 -9.83
N ASN A 515 23.94 12.22 -8.70
CA ASN A 515 24.81 11.12 -8.30
C ASN A 515 24.77 9.98 -9.33
N LEU A 516 23.57 9.64 -9.82
CA LEU A 516 23.42 8.65 -10.88
C LEU A 516 24.17 9.05 -12.15
N LEU A 517 24.05 10.29 -12.62
CA LEU A 517 24.80 10.75 -13.79
C LEU A 517 26.31 10.76 -13.55
N SER A 518 26.77 11.17 -12.37
CA SER A 518 28.18 11.10 -11.98
C SER A 518 28.68 9.66 -12.07
N LEU A 519 27.95 8.70 -11.48
CA LEU A 519 28.27 7.27 -11.56
C LEU A 519 28.34 6.77 -13.01
N LEU A 520 27.31 7.05 -13.81
CA LEU A 520 27.22 6.58 -15.20
C LEU A 520 28.35 7.14 -16.05
N ASN A 521 28.67 8.43 -15.89
CA ASN A 521 29.75 9.09 -16.63
C ASN A 521 31.12 8.58 -16.17
N GLY A 522 31.37 8.49 -14.86
CA GLY A 522 32.63 8.02 -14.30
C GLY A 522 32.94 6.57 -14.67
N LEU A 523 31.91 5.73 -14.74
CA LEU A 523 32.03 4.34 -15.18
C LEU A 523 31.86 4.15 -16.70
N LYS A 524 31.67 5.23 -17.48
CA LYS A 524 31.39 5.25 -18.93
C LYS A 524 30.33 4.20 -19.36
N ILE A 525 29.21 4.20 -18.65
CA ILE A 525 28.05 3.36 -18.96
C ILE A 525 27.17 4.10 -19.97
N ASN A 526 26.65 3.39 -20.97
CA ASN A 526 25.73 3.96 -21.95
C ASN A 526 24.36 4.22 -21.29
N TYR A 527 23.79 5.38 -21.56
CA TYR A 527 22.43 5.75 -21.18
C TYR A 527 21.88 6.80 -22.16
N GLU A 528 20.57 6.96 -22.14
CA GLU A 528 19.87 8.08 -22.76
C GLU A 528 19.33 9.02 -21.67
N MET A 529 19.29 10.31 -22.00
CA MET A 529 18.74 11.32 -21.11
C MET A 529 17.76 12.22 -21.85
N LYS A 530 16.60 12.44 -21.23
CA LYS A 530 15.63 13.44 -21.68
C LYS A 530 15.25 14.33 -20.50
N VAL A 531 15.20 15.63 -20.76
CA VAL A 531 14.70 16.63 -19.81
C VAL A 531 13.41 17.22 -20.36
N ILE A 532 12.37 17.22 -19.54
CA ILE A 532 11.07 17.86 -19.84
C ILE A 532 10.73 18.75 -18.66
N ASN A 533 10.80 20.07 -18.86
CA ASN A 533 10.76 21.05 -17.77
C ASN A 533 11.84 20.71 -16.72
N TYR A 534 11.43 20.37 -15.50
CA TYR A 534 12.33 19.97 -14.42
C TYR A 534 12.39 18.44 -14.21
N THR A 535 11.70 17.65 -15.05
CA THR A 535 11.71 16.19 -14.98
C THR A 535 12.87 15.61 -15.76
N TRP A 536 13.64 14.75 -15.10
CA TRP A 536 14.77 14.04 -15.70
C TRP A 536 14.42 12.57 -15.91
N PHE A 537 14.54 12.13 -17.17
CA PHE A 537 14.49 10.74 -17.55
C PHE A 537 15.90 10.28 -17.84
N ILE A 538 16.39 9.27 -17.13
CA ILE A 538 17.68 8.63 -17.36
C ILE A 538 17.36 7.15 -17.62
N TYR A 539 17.49 6.71 -18.87
CA TYR A 539 16.87 5.46 -19.33
C TYR A 539 17.74 4.73 -20.35
N ASN A 540 17.33 3.52 -20.72
CA ASN A 540 18.12 2.61 -21.57
C ASN A 540 19.54 2.41 -21.02
N ILE A 541 19.67 2.31 -19.69
CA ILE A 541 20.97 2.10 -19.06
C ILE A 541 21.39 0.66 -19.32
N ASP A 542 22.52 0.47 -20.00
CA ASP A 542 23.09 -0.85 -20.37
C ASP A 542 23.78 -1.54 -19.17
N ASN A 543 23.25 -1.32 -17.96
CA ASN A 543 23.81 -1.84 -16.73
C ASN A 543 22.76 -1.86 -15.61
N GLN A 544 22.93 -2.77 -14.65
CA GLN A 544 22.11 -2.77 -13.45
C GLN A 544 22.61 -1.71 -12.48
N ILE A 545 21.68 -0.93 -11.94
CA ILE A 545 21.96 0.16 -11.00
C ILE A 545 21.32 -0.19 -9.66
N VAL A 546 22.17 -0.48 -8.69
CA VAL A 546 21.77 -0.92 -7.35
C VAL A 546 21.73 0.26 -6.38
N TYR A 547 22.70 1.18 -6.48
CA TYR A 547 22.83 2.35 -5.62
C TYR A 547 23.21 3.61 -6.41
N PHE A 548 22.80 4.78 -5.90
CA PHE A 548 23.11 6.09 -6.46
C PHE A 548 24.31 6.72 -5.74
N GLU A 549 25.43 6.00 -5.71
CA GLU A 549 26.70 6.53 -5.21
C GLU A 549 27.39 7.36 -6.31
N PRO A 550 28.14 8.42 -5.96
CA PRO A 550 28.94 9.16 -6.92
C PRO A 550 30.05 8.28 -7.53
N GLU A 551 30.71 8.78 -8.56
CA GLU A 551 31.82 8.04 -9.18
C GLU A 551 32.94 7.69 -8.17
N PRO A 552 33.53 6.48 -8.27
CA PRO A 552 34.68 6.16 -7.45
C PRO A 552 35.88 7.03 -7.87
N PRO A 553 36.62 7.64 -6.92
CA PRO A 553 37.80 8.46 -7.23
C PRO A 553 38.92 7.66 -7.90
N PHE A 554 38.99 6.35 -7.66
CA PHE A 554 39.99 5.48 -8.27
C PHE A 554 39.40 4.08 -8.55
N ILE A 555 39.65 3.56 -9.74
CA ILE A 555 39.26 2.20 -10.15
C ILE A 555 40.52 1.31 -10.17
N PRO A 556 40.56 0.18 -9.44
CA PRO A 556 41.71 -0.72 -9.45
C PRO A 556 42.09 -1.19 -10.86
N GLU A 557 43.39 -1.09 -11.18
CA GLU A 557 43.95 -1.62 -12.44
C GLU A 557 44.45 -3.06 -12.23
N LEU A 558 43.60 -4.04 -12.53
CA LEU A 558 43.97 -5.45 -12.44
C LEU A 558 44.75 -5.90 -13.68
N GLY A 559 45.90 -6.57 -13.46
CA GLY A 559 46.62 -7.29 -14.50
C GLY A 559 45.88 -8.53 -14.98
N LYS A 560 46.34 -9.10 -16.11
CA LYS A 560 45.92 -10.43 -16.57
C LYS A 560 46.22 -11.44 -15.45
N PRO A 561 45.27 -12.31 -15.07
CA PRO A 561 45.51 -13.23 -13.95
C PRO A 561 46.49 -14.33 -14.35
N ASP A 562 47.35 -14.69 -13.40
CA ASP A 562 48.12 -15.94 -13.46
C ASP A 562 47.15 -17.09 -13.12
N VAL A 563 47.20 -18.19 -13.90
CA VAL A 563 46.26 -19.31 -13.77
C VAL A 563 46.99 -20.57 -13.34
N GLU A 564 46.61 -21.10 -12.19
CA GLU A 564 47.09 -22.37 -11.67
C GLU A 564 45.92 -23.37 -11.58
N ILE A 565 46.19 -24.64 -11.88
CA ILE A 565 45.20 -25.71 -11.75
C ILE A 565 45.52 -26.48 -10.47
N ASP A 566 44.57 -26.49 -9.53
CA ASP A 566 44.70 -27.21 -8.27
C ASP A 566 43.41 -27.94 -7.90
N GLN A 567 43.50 -29.25 -7.68
CA GLN A 567 42.42 -30.12 -7.19
C GLN A 567 41.07 -29.95 -7.94
N GLY A 568 41.10 -29.76 -9.26
CA GLY A 568 39.89 -29.56 -10.07
C GLY A 568 39.30 -28.14 -9.99
N PHE A 569 40.10 -27.16 -9.56
CA PHE A 569 39.79 -25.75 -9.58
C PHE A 569 40.86 -24.96 -10.33
N LEU A 570 40.47 -23.82 -10.86
CA LEU A 570 41.32 -22.78 -11.41
C LEU A 570 41.56 -21.74 -10.30
N ILE A 571 42.81 -21.60 -9.88
CA ILE A 571 43.26 -20.54 -8.97
C ILE A 571 43.76 -19.39 -9.85
N LEU A 572 43.03 -18.29 -9.84
CA LEU A 572 43.33 -17.08 -10.59
C LEU A 572 43.92 -16.06 -9.64
N THR A 573 45.14 -15.63 -9.93
CA THR A 573 45.88 -14.64 -9.13
C THR A 573 45.96 -13.33 -9.91
N PHE A 574 45.21 -12.33 -9.47
CA PHE A 574 45.21 -10.99 -10.04
C PHE A 574 46.19 -10.10 -9.25
N LYS A 575 47.06 -9.39 -9.97
CA LYS A 575 47.93 -8.35 -9.39
C LYS A 575 47.30 -6.98 -9.61
N ASN A 576 47.11 -6.23 -8.53
CA ASN A 576 46.72 -4.83 -8.62
C ASN A 576 47.95 -3.99 -8.97
N LYS A 577 47.95 -3.36 -10.15
CA LYS A 577 49.11 -2.62 -10.67
C LYS A 577 49.40 -1.34 -9.88
N LYS A 578 48.38 -0.77 -9.24
CA LYS A 578 48.43 0.52 -8.54
C LYS A 578 47.63 0.44 -7.23
N PRO A 579 48.11 -0.29 -6.23
CA PRO A 579 47.46 -0.32 -4.93
C PRO A 579 47.48 1.08 -4.31
N GLN A 580 46.36 1.52 -3.77
CA GLN A 580 46.19 2.82 -3.11
C GLN A 580 45.62 2.64 -1.71
N GLU A 581 45.91 3.59 -0.82
CA GLU A 581 45.26 3.64 0.49
C GLU A 581 43.81 4.15 0.35
N GLY A 582 42.88 3.50 1.02
CA GLY A 582 41.47 3.90 1.04
C GLY A 582 40.56 2.76 1.49
N GLU A 583 39.42 3.11 2.08
CA GLU A 583 38.42 2.14 2.56
C GLU A 583 37.45 1.67 1.45
N GLN A 584 37.64 2.17 0.24
CA GLN A 584 36.79 1.83 -0.89
C GLN A 584 37.02 0.38 -1.32
N PHE A 585 35.92 -0.26 -1.72
CA PHE A 585 35.93 -1.65 -2.13
C PHE A 585 35.16 -1.84 -3.44
N PHE A 586 35.56 -2.87 -4.17
CA PHE A 586 34.99 -3.28 -5.43
C PHE A 586 34.67 -4.78 -5.35
N TRP A 587 33.79 -5.26 -6.21
CA TRP A 587 33.64 -6.70 -6.39
C TRP A 587 34.34 -7.11 -7.66
N LEU A 588 35.27 -8.04 -7.55
CA LEU A 588 35.84 -8.75 -8.68
C LEU A 588 34.96 -9.95 -9.00
N HIS A 589 34.27 -9.87 -10.12
CA HIS A 589 33.50 -10.95 -10.72
C HIS A 589 34.38 -11.71 -11.69
N VAL A 590 34.36 -13.03 -11.60
CA VAL A 590 35.04 -13.91 -12.54
C VAL A 590 34.10 -15.05 -12.91
N GLU A 591 33.95 -15.30 -14.19
CA GLU A 591 33.04 -16.29 -14.73
C GLU A 591 33.64 -17.13 -15.85
N ILE A 592 33.18 -18.37 -15.92
CA ILE A 592 33.25 -19.23 -17.09
C ILE A 592 31.83 -19.25 -17.66
N PRO A 593 31.58 -18.61 -18.82
CA PRO A 593 30.23 -18.47 -19.36
C PRO A 593 29.48 -19.78 -19.40
N SER A 594 28.22 -19.76 -18.96
CA SER A 594 27.33 -20.92 -18.89
C SER A 594 27.77 -22.05 -17.94
N PHE A 595 28.85 -21.89 -17.19
CA PHE A 595 29.33 -22.90 -16.25
C PHE A 595 29.38 -22.39 -14.81
N SER A 596 30.30 -21.49 -14.47
CA SER A 596 30.54 -21.09 -13.08
C SER A 596 30.88 -19.60 -12.92
N THR A 597 30.51 -19.01 -11.79
CA THR A 597 30.78 -17.60 -11.46
C THR A 597 31.21 -17.47 -10.00
N ARG A 598 32.12 -16.54 -9.73
CA ARG A 598 32.57 -16.15 -8.40
C ARG A 598 32.70 -14.64 -8.31
N ALA A 599 32.26 -14.08 -7.19
CA ALA A 599 32.49 -12.69 -6.84
C ALA A 599 33.27 -12.62 -5.54
N ARG A 600 34.22 -11.70 -5.44
CA ARG A 600 35.01 -11.44 -4.23
C ARG A 600 35.14 -9.94 -4.02
N ILE A 601 34.94 -9.49 -2.77
CA ILE A 601 35.26 -8.11 -2.37
C ILE A 601 36.77 -7.93 -2.41
N ILE A 602 37.21 -6.84 -3.03
CA ILE A 602 38.60 -6.39 -3.09
C ILE A 602 38.67 -4.95 -2.59
N PHE A 603 39.75 -4.60 -1.91
CA PHE A 603 40.03 -3.25 -1.43
C PHE A 603 41.10 -2.59 -2.29
N LEU A 604 41.16 -1.24 -2.27
CA LEU A 604 42.15 -0.49 -3.05
C LEU A 604 43.61 -0.85 -2.73
N ASN A 605 43.87 -1.27 -1.48
CA ASN A 605 45.21 -1.61 -0.99
C ASN A 605 45.59 -3.09 -1.24
N ASP A 606 44.68 -3.92 -1.75
CA ASP A 606 44.97 -5.31 -2.07
C ASP A 606 46.00 -5.37 -3.20
N LYS A 607 47.18 -5.94 -2.91
CA LYS A 607 48.26 -6.12 -3.90
C LYS A 607 48.03 -7.35 -4.78
N GLU A 608 47.52 -8.42 -4.18
CA GLU A 608 47.32 -9.72 -4.81
C GLU A 608 45.97 -10.29 -4.41
N ILE A 609 45.15 -10.65 -5.40
CA ILE A 609 43.78 -11.14 -5.21
C ILE A 609 43.68 -12.52 -5.81
N LYS A 610 43.33 -13.52 -4.98
CA LYS A 610 43.14 -14.91 -5.43
C LYS A 610 41.66 -15.26 -5.53
N ILE A 611 41.23 -15.82 -6.66
CA ILE A 611 39.88 -16.34 -6.86
C ILE A 611 39.95 -17.79 -7.31
N ARG A 612 39.13 -18.64 -6.69
CA ARG A 612 39.05 -20.07 -6.99
C ARG A 612 37.77 -20.38 -7.74
N LEU A 613 37.90 -20.81 -9.00
CA LEU A 613 36.78 -21.19 -9.88
C LEU A 613 36.75 -22.70 -10.13
N PRO A 614 35.56 -23.34 -10.16
CA PRO A 614 35.45 -24.73 -10.62
C PRO A 614 35.91 -24.88 -12.07
N PHE A 615 36.70 -25.92 -12.34
CA PHE A 615 37.17 -26.26 -13.69
C PHE A 615 36.04 -26.89 -14.53
N PRO A 616 35.78 -26.48 -15.78
CA PRO A 616 34.76 -27.10 -16.62
C PRO A 616 35.25 -28.43 -17.21
N PRO A 617 34.35 -29.30 -17.69
CA PRO A 617 34.73 -30.59 -18.29
C PRO A 617 35.30 -30.49 -19.71
N TRP A 618 35.47 -29.27 -20.26
CA TRP A 618 35.94 -29.03 -21.62
C TRP A 618 37.46 -28.84 -21.68
N ASP A 619 38.08 -29.10 -22.83
CA ASP A 619 39.54 -28.98 -23.02
C ASP A 619 40.07 -27.54 -23.06
N SER A 620 39.17 -26.57 -23.14
CA SER A 620 39.50 -25.15 -22.99
C SER A 620 38.31 -24.39 -22.42
N ALA A 621 38.60 -23.31 -21.71
CA ALA A 621 37.59 -22.44 -21.14
C ALA A 621 37.95 -20.98 -21.37
N LYS A 622 36.96 -20.22 -21.84
CA LYS A 622 37.02 -18.75 -21.82
C LYS A 622 36.67 -18.29 -20.40
N ILE A 623 37.57 -17.57 -19.78
CA ILE A 623 37.35 -16.94 -18.47
C ILE A 623 37.17 -15.44 -18.72
N ILE A 624 36.09 -14.90 -18.19
CA ILE A 624 35.76 -13.48 -18.21
C ILE A 624 35.90 -12.94 -16.78
N TYR A 625 36.44 -11.75 -16.64
CA TYR A 625 36.46 -11.04 -15.36
C TYR A 625 36.16 -9.56 -15.51
N TYR A 626 35.57 -8.97 -14.48
CA TYR A 626 35.29 -7.54 -14.41
C TYR A 626 35.11 -7.09 -12.96
N LEU A 627 35.28 -5.81 -12.71
CA LEU A 627 34.95 -5.13 -11.46
C LEU A 627 33.52 -4.60 -11.50
N SER A 628 32.87 -4.55 -10.35
CA SER A 628 31.66 -3.75 -10.12
C SER A 628 31.83 -2.85 -8.90
N TYR A 629 31.28 -1.65 -8.98
CA TYR A 629 31.22 -0.67 -7.89
C TYR A 629 29.77 -0.50 -7.44
N TRP A 630 29.48 -0.79 -6.17
CA TRP A 630 28.11 -0.82 -5.64
C TRP A 630 27.11 -1.57 -6.54
N GLY A 631 27.54 -2.68 -7.14
CA GLY A 631 26.71 -3.58 -7.95
C GLY A 631 26.64 -3.18 -9.41
N THR A 632 27.11 -1.97 -9.72
CA THR A 632 27.18 -1.46 -11.08
C THR A 632 28.46 -1.98 -11.75
N LYS A 633 28.34 -2.76 -12.82
CA LYS A 633 29.49 -3.29 -13.58
C LYS A 633 30.34 -2.15 -14.13
N ILE A 634 31.67 -2.31 -14.14
CA ILE A 634 32.60 -1.32 -14.70
C ILE A 634 33.09 -1.85 -16.06
N PRO A 635 32.57 -1.37 -17.21
CA PRO A 635 32.88 -1.94 -18.52
C PRO A 635 34.38 -1.92 -18.86
N GLN A 636 35.14 -0.89 -18.45
CA GLN A 636 36.58 -0.80 -18.77
C GLN A 636 37.43 -1.83 -18.02
N SER A 637 36.91 -2.42 -16.95
CA SER A 637 37.62 -3.46 -16.19
C SER A 637 37.45 -4.86 -16.78
N TYR A 638 36.68 -4.98 -17.87
CA TYR A 638 36.45 -6.25 -18.55
C TYR A 638 37.76 -6.80 -19.11
N GLY A 639 38.05 -8.05 -18.78
CA GLY A 639 39.12 -8.82 -19.37
C GLY A 639 38.68 -10.23 -19.68
N GLU A 640 39.36 -10.84 -20.64
CA GLU A 640 39.14 -12.24 -21.00
C GLU A 640 40.45 -12.97 -21.25
N ILE A 641 40.47 -14.24 -20.88
CA ILE A 641 41.57 -15.15 -21.15
C ILE A 641 41.03 -16.50 -21.62
N LEU A 642 41.73 -17.10 -22.59
CA LEU A 642 41.50 -18.48 -22.97
C LEU A 642 42.51 -19.36 -22.24
N VAL A 643 42.02 -20.31 -21.44
CA VAL A 643 42.86 -21.26 -20.72
C VAL A 643 42.70 -22.62 -21.37
N LYS A 644 43.82 -23.21 -21.80
CA LYS A 644 43.86 -24.63 -22.19
C LYS A 644 43.87 -25.47 -20.94
N LEU A 645 42.97 -26.45 -20.90
CA LEU A 645 42.75 -27.31 -19.77
C LEU A 645 43.31 -28.70 -20.12
N PRO A 646 43.99 -29.40 -19.20
CA PRO A 646 44.56 -30.71 -19.46
C PRO A 646 43.44 -31.77 -19.64
N GLY A 647 42.87 -31.84 -20.83
CA GLY A 647 42.18 -32.96 -21.49
C GLY A 647 41.16 -33.81 -20.71
N GLY A 648 39.88 -33.71 -21.12
CA GLY A 648 38.83 -34.75 -21.04
C GLY A 648 38.25 -35.15 -19.68
N GLU A 649 37.02 -35.70 -19.68
CA GLU A 649 36.21 -36.10 -18.51
C GLU A 649 36.91 -36.96 -17.42
N SER A 650 38.10 -37.53 -17.68
CA SER A 650 38.70 -38.61 -16.89
C SER A 650 39.96 -38.26 -16.07
N THR A 651 40.54 -37.05 -16.15
CA THR A 651 41.84 -36.75 -15.48
C THR A 651 41.74 -35.88 -14.21
N ALA A 652 40.54 -35.41 -13.85
CA ALA A 652 40.39 -34.49 -12.72
C ALA A 652 40.63 -35.17 -11.35
N ALA A 653 41.48 -34.52 -10.55
CA ALA A 653 41.62 -34.74 -9.11
C ALA A 653 40.24 -34.76 -8.39
N ARG A 654 40.17 -35.49 -7.27
CA ARG A 654 38.95 -35.72 -6.49
C ARG A 654 38.30 -34.38 -6.09
N ARG A 655 37.19 -34.00 -6.73
CA ARG A 655 36.38 -32.83 -6.34
C ARG A 655 35.53 -33.13 -5.11
N PRO A 656 35.13 -32.08 -4.35
CA PRO A 656 34.06 -32.21 -3.37
C PRO A 656 32.79 -32.76 -4.02
N GLU A 657 32.00 -33.53 -3.26
CA GLU A 657 30.75 -34.14 -3.75
C GLU A 657 29.77 -33.09 -4.30
N SER A 658 29.72 -31.91 -3.68
CA SER A 658 28.93 -30.78 -4.15
C SER A 658 29.80 -29.56 -4.41
N VAL A 659 29.62 -28.93 -5.57
CA VAL A 659 30.32 -27.70 -5.95
C VAL A 659 29.30 -26.69 -6.46
N TYR A 660 29.23 -25.53 -5.81
CA TYR A 660 28.37 -24.42 -6.27
C TYR A 660 28.98 -23.80 -7.52
N LEU A 661 28.30 -23.82 -8.66
CA LEU A 661 28.86 -23.30 -9.91
C LEU A 661 28.45 -21.85 -10.14
N TYR A 662 27.15 -21.59 -10.29
CA TYR A 662 26.60 -20.33 -10.78
C TYR A 662 25.41 -19.87 -9.92
N GLY A 663 25.16 -18.56 -9.86
CA GLY A 663 23.94 -18.01 -9.27
C GLY A 663 23.83 -18.12 -7.75
N PHE A 664 24.98 -18.16 -7.08
CA PHE A 664 25.07 -18.40 -5.64
C PHE A 664 25.76 -17.22 -4.95
N GLY A 665 24.98 -16.45 -4.20
CA GLY A 665 25.43 -15.27 -3.48
C GLY A 665 26.09 -15.57 -2.13
N PRO A 666 26.23 -14.54 -1.26
CA PRO A 666 26.81 -14.70 0.07
C PRO A 666 25.95 -15.62 0.96
N VAL A 667 26.59 -16.15 2.00
CA VAL A 667 25.89 -16.86 3.08
C VAL A 667 25.34 -15.81 4.04
N VAL A 668 24.06 -15.91 4.35
CA VAL A 668 23.33 -15.01 5.26
C VAL A 668 22.76 -15.80 6.42
N ASP A 669 22.66 -15.15 7.58
CA ASP A 669 21.93 -15.70 8.72
C ASP A 669 20.44 -15.38 8.58
N TYR A 670 19.62 -16.41 8.42
CA TYR A 670 18.16 -16.31 8.35
C TYR A 670 17.52 -17.27 9.35
N ASN A 671 16.75 -16.74 10.31
CA ASN A 671 16.18 -17.51 11.43
C ASN A 671 17.22 -18.38 12.13
N GLU A 672 18.38 -17.79 12.49
CA GLU A 672 19.50 -18.45 13.18
C GLU A 672 20.15 -19.60 12.38
N ARG A 673 19.93 -19.65 11.06
CA ARG A 673 20.54 -20.63 10.16
C ARG A 673 21.34 -19.94 9.06
N LYS A 674 22.51 -20.48 8.78
CA LYS A 674 23.34 -20.06 7.65
C LYS A 674 22.78 -20.62 6.36
N MET A 675 22.36 -19.75 5.45
CA MET A 675 21.82 -20.13 4.15
C MET A 675 22.47 -19.31 3.04
N ARG A 676 22.55 -19.89 1.85
CA ARG A 676 23.12 -19.23 0.67
C ARG A 676 22.03 -18.58 -0.16
N VAL A 677 22.21 -17.33 -0.56
CA VAL A 677 21.26 -16.65 -1.46
C VAL A 677 21.36 -17.24 -2.87
N CYS A 678 20.23 -17.57 -3.47
CA CYS A 678 20.14 -18.03 -4.86
C CYS A 678 19.70 -16.89 -5.76
N GLN A 679 20.39 -16.68 -6.88
CA GLN A 679 19.91 -15.81 -7.95
C GLN A 679 18.69 -16.43 -8.65
N LYS A 680 18.08 -15.72 -9.61
CA LYS A 680 16.95 -16.22 -10.42
C LYS A 680 17.24 -17.58 -11.05
N GLU A 681 18.49 -17.84 -11.41
CA GLU A 681 18.98 -19.15 -11.78
C GLU A 681 20.22 -19.49 -10.96
N ALA A 682 20.26 -20.68 -10.35
CA ALA A 682 21.41 -21.18 -9.60
C ALA A 682 21.79 -22.59 -10.07
N ARG A 683 23.09 -22.87 -10.25
CA ARG A 683 23.60 -24.16 -10.74
C ARG A 683 24.62 -24.74 -9.80
N LEU A 684 24.44 -25.98 -9.37
CA LEU A 684 25.41 -26.72 -8.59
C LEU A 684 25.78 -28.02 -9.30
N GLU A 685 27.01 -28.46 -9.12
CA GLU A 685 27.53 -29.73 -9.60
C GLU A 685 27.47 -30.76 -8.49
N TRP A 686 26.95 -31.94 -8.81
CA TRP A 686 26.96 -33.13 -7.97
C TRP A 686 27.89 -34.20 -8.59
N ASN A 687 28.99 -34.48 -7.93
CA ASN A 687 30.15 -35.21 -8.48
C ASN A 687 30.11 -36.72 -8.25
N ARG A 688 28.94 -37.32 -8.08
CA ARG A 688 28.76 -38.77 -8.07
C ARG A 688 27.39 -39.19 -8.61
N LYS A 689 27.30 -40.41 -9.12
CA LYS A 689 26.01 -41.07 -9.37
C LYS A 689 25.32 -41.41 -8.04
N LEU A 690 23.99 -41.31 -8.00
CA LEU A 690 23.20 -41.78 -6.86
C LEU A 690 23.03 -43.31 -6.94
N ASN A 691 23.24 -43.99 -5.82
CA ASN A 691 22.99 -45.43 -5.73
C ASN A 691 21.48 -45.73 -5.73
N SER A 692 21.11 -46.95 -6.10
CA SER A 692 19.71 -47.41 -6.03
C SER A 692 19.14 -47.20 -4.62
N GLY A 693 18.06 -46.43 -4.52
CA GLY A 693 17.40 -46.08 -3.25
C GLY A 693 17.98 -44.85 -2.54
N GLU A 694 19.02 -44.21 -3.09
CA GLU A 694 19.44 -42.87 -2.66
C GLU A 694 18.57 -41.79 -3.30
N SER A 695 18.45 -40.66 -2.61
CA SER A 695 17.85 -39.44 -3.12
C SER A 695 18.70 -38.23 -2.73
N LEU A 696 18.95 -37.33 -3.68
CA LEU A 696 19.55 -36.05 -3.40
C LEU A 696 18.51 -35.10 -2.82
N CYS A 697 18.79 -34.56 -1.65
CA CYS A 697 17.93 -33.66 -0.90
C CYS A 697 18.42 -32.21 -1.01
N LEU A 698 17.58 -31.34 -1.53
CA LEU A 698 17.77 -29.89 -1.56
C LEU A 698 16.85 -29.24 -0.52
N VAL A 699 17.43 -28.49 0.42
CA VAL A 699 16.66 -27.76 1.43
C VAL A 699 16.62 -26.28 1.04
N LEU A 700 15.48 -25.85 0.49
CA LEU A 700 15.25 -24.50 0.01
C LEU A 700 14.27 -23.74 0.91
N HIS A 701 14.44 -22.42 0.99
CA HIS A 701 13.52 -21.51 1.67
C HIS A 701 13.12 -20.39 0.72
N SER A 702 11.83 -20.08 0.67
CA SER A 702 11.35 -18.88 -0.01
C SER A 702 11.15 -17.78 1.03
N PRO A 703 11.92 -16.69 1.01
CA PRO A 703 11.74 -15.66 2.00
C PRO A 703 10.66 -14.64 1.62
N PHE A 704 10.07 -14.78 0.44
CA PHE A 704 8.89 -14.06 0.04
C PHE A 704 7.73 -14.50 0.94
N GLN A 705 7.36 -13.66 1.91
CA GLN A 705 6.23 -13.85 2.82
C GLN A 705 4.89 -13.61 2.08
N PHE A 706 4.61 -14.35 1.01
CA PHE A 706 3.43 -14.17 0.14
C PHE A 706 2.08 -14.38 0.84
N SER A 707 2.08 -14.92 2.06
CA SER A 707 0.96 -15.04 2.99
C SER A 707 0.64 -13.71 3.69
N HIS A 708 1.58 -12.77 3.71
CA HIS A 708 1.41 -11.46 4.34
C HIS A 708 0.47 -10.57 3.54
N LEU A 709 -0.30 -9.71 4.23
CA LEU A 709 -1.26 -8.77 3.63
C LEU A 709 -0.66 -7.77 2.63
N HIS A 710 0.67 -7.60 2.63
CA HIS A 710 1.35 -6.71 1.69
C HIS A 710 1.41 -7.30 0.26
N TRP A 711 1.19 -8.61 0.14
CA TRP A 711 1.13 -9.32 -1.14
C TRP A 711 -0.33 -9.51 -1.54
N TYR A 712 -0.87 -8.46 -2.15
CA TYR A 712 -2.24 -8.40 -2.63
C TYR A 712 -2.41 -9.23 -3.91
N GLY A 713 -2.60 -10.54 -3.75
CA GLY A 713 -2.77 -11.48 -4.85
C GLY A 713 -2.39 -12.90 -4.47
N ARG A 714 -2.42 -13.81 -5.45
CA ARG A 714 -2.00 -15.20 -5.29
C ARG A 714 -0.57 -15.36 -5.79
N PHE A 715 0.38 -15.01 -4.91
CA PHE A 715 1.80 -15.19 -5.16
C PHE A 715 2.31 -16.45 -4.46
N TYR A 716 3.25 -17.12 -5.12
CA TYR A 716 3.94 -18.29 -4.62
C TYR A 716 5.28 -18.40 -5.35
N GLN A 717 6.31 -18.86 -4.64
CA GLN A 717 7.62 -19.06 -5.21
C GLN A 717 7.66 -20.45 -5.82
N GLU A 718 7.90 -20.55 -7.13
CA GLU A 718 8.22 -21.83 -7.78
C GLU A 718 9.71 -21.93 -8.03
N VAL A 719 10.20 -23.16 -8.00
CA VAL A 719 11.50 -23.55 -8.53
C VAL A 719 11.30 -24.64 -9.58
N GLU A 720 11.73 -24.37 -10.80
CA GLU A 720 11.92 -25.38 -11.83
C GLU A 720 13.31 -26.01 -11.64
N ILE A 721 13.35 -27.34 -11.62
CA ILE A 721 14.56 -28.12 -11.37
C ILE A 721 14.92 -28.85 -12.64
N LEU A 722 16.17 -28.69 -13.07
CA LEU A 722 16.74 -29.42 -14.20
C LEU A 722 17.96 -30.20 -13.71
N VAL A 723 18.14 -31.41 -14.25
CA VAL A 723 19.35 -32.22 -14.04
C VAL A 723 19.96 -32.51 -15.40
N ASN A 724 21.21 -32.08 -15.59
CA ASN A 724 21.92 -32.16 -16.87
C ASN A 724 21.09 -31.52 -18.01
N ASP A 725 20.57 -30.31 -17.75
CA ASP A 725 19.69 -29.53 -18.65
C ASP A 725 18.35 -30.20 -19.02
N ARG A 726 18.03 -31.36 -18.44
CA ARG A 726 16.73 -32.01 -18.59
C ARG A 726 15.76 -31.54 -17.50
N PRO A 727 14.60 -30.94 -17.84
CA PRO A 727 13.58 -30.59 -16.87
C PRO A 727 13.09 -31.82 -16.11
N LEU A 728 13.06 -31.71 -14.78
CA LEU A 728 12.65 -32.78 -13.88
C LEU A 728 11.29 -32.49 -13.25
N SER A 729 11.17 -31.35 -12.54
CA SER A 729 9.96 -30.98 -11.83
C SER A 729 9.88 -29.48 -11.56
N VAL A 730 8.67 -28.99 -11.31
CA VAL A 730 8.41 -27.65 -10.81
C VAL A 730 7.77 -27.78 -9.42
N VAL A 731 8.39 -27.17 -8.42
CA VAL A 731 7.96 -27.28 -7.02
C VAL A 731 7.64 -25.90 -6.46
N SER A 732 6.47 -25.75 -5.84
CA SER A 732 6.14 -24.56 -5.05
C SER A 732 6.85 -24.63 -3.71
N LEU A 733 7.67 -23.63 -3.42
CA LEU A 733 8.34 -23.49 -2.13
C LEU A 733 7.34 -23.00 -1.07
N LYS A 734 7.45 -23.57 0.12
CA LYS A 734 6.86 -23.04 1.35
C LYS A 734 7.67 -21.84 1.84
N GLU A 735 7.03 -20.98 2.62
CA GLU A 735 7.64 -19.75 3.19
C GLU A 735 8.67 -20.04 4.28
N ASP A 736 8.57 -21.22 4.90
CA ASP A 736 9.57 -21.76 5.79
C ASP A 736 10.56 -22.61 4.98
N ARG A 737 10.49 -23.93 5.13
CA ARG A 737 11.46 -24.90 4.67
C ARG A 737 10.80 -25.86 3.70
N SER A 738 11.37 -25.97 2.52
CA SER A 738 10.98 -26.91 1.48
C SER A 738 12.09 -27.94 1.30
N LEU A 739 11.74 -29.21 1.50
CA LEU A 739 12.63 -30.33 1.20
C LEU A 739 12.23 -30.90 -0.17
N ILE A 740 13.17 -30.85 -1.11
CA ILE A 740 13.00 -31.43 -2.44
C ILE A 740 13.92 -32.64 -2.53
N LYS A 741 13.37 -33.78 -2.93
CA LYS A 741 14.10 -35.04 -3.12
C LYS A 741 14.15 -35.36 -4.60
N ILE A 742 15.34 -35.71 -5.10
CA ILE A 742 15.56 -36.18 -6.47
C ILE A 742 16.07 -37.61 -6.37
N GLY A 743 15.28 -38.57 -6.84
CA GLY A 743 15.61 -40.00 -6.80
C GLY A 743 16.70 -40.40 -7.78
N SER A 744 17.37 -41.52 -7.48
CA SER A 744 18.33 -42.18 -8.38
C SER A 744 17.73 -42.56 -9.74
N ASP A 745 16.44 -42.90 -9.78
CA ASP A 745 15.75 -43.33 -11.02
C ASP A 745 15.04 -42.18 -11.75
N GLU A 746 14.99 -40.99 -11.14
CA GLU A 746 14.20 -39.85 -11.65
C GLU A 746 14.96 -38.99 -12.66
N ALA A 747 16.30 -39.06 -12.66
CA ALA A 747 17.16 -38.21 -13.47
C ALA A 747 18.29 -39.00 -14.15
N PRO A 748 18.83 -38.53 -15.29
CA PRO A 748 19.93 -39.19 -15.99
C PRO A 748 21.26 -38.91 -15.28
N TRP A 749 21.49 -39.56 -14.13
CA TRP A 749 22.72 -39.42 -13.36
C TRP A 749 23.93 -40.02 -14.08
N LYS A 750 24.91 -39.17 -14.36
CA LYS A 750 26.25 -39.53 -14.82
C LYS A 750 27.13 -39.93 -13.63
N GLU A 751 28.24 -40.59 -13.91
CA GLU A 751 29.23 -40.95 -12.87
C GLU A 751 29.81 -39.71 -12.16
N ARG A 752 29.96 -38.58 -12.89
CA ARG A 752 30.42 -37.29 -12.38
C ARG A 752 29.76 -36.14 -13.16
N ASN A 753 29.99 -34.90 -12.72
CA ASN A 753 29.57 -33.68 -13.42
C ASN A 753 28.05 -33.58 -13.62
N ASN A 754 27.25 -33.99 -12.63
CA ASN A 754 25.80 -33.84 -12.68
C ASN A 754 25.41 -32.39 -12.35
N ILE A 755 24.96 -31.63 -13.34
CA ILE A 755 24.57 -30.23 -13.13
C ILE A 755 23.11 -30.17 -12.72
N ILE A 756 22.86 -29.56 -11.56
CA ILE A 756 21.53 -29.32 -11.04
C ILE A 756 21.26 -27.84 -11.14
N THR A 757 20.30 -27.48 -11.99
CA THR A 757 19.89 -26.11 -12.24
C THR A 757 18.57 -25.85 -11.54
N LEU A 758 18.53 -24.78 -10.75
CA LEU A 758 17.35 -24.28 -10.06
C LEU A 758 16.95 -22.95 -10.68
N LYS A 759 15.78 -22.89 -11.31
CA LYS A 759 15.22 -21.67 -11.89
C LYS A 759 14.04 -21.20 -11.06
N PHE A 760 14.19 -20.04 -10.44
CA PHE A 760 13.21 -19.45 -9.54
C PHE A 760 12.28 -18.54 -10.33
N LYS A 761 10.96 -18.71 -10.13
CA LYS A 761 9.93 -17.88 -10.78
C LYS A 761 10.10 -16.39 -10.48
N TYR A 762 10.35 -16.10 -9.21
CA TYR A 762 10.48 -14.75 -8.69
C TYR A 762 11.87 -14.56 -8.05
N HIS A 763 12.42 -13.37 -8.29
CA HIS A 763 13.71 -12.92 -7.79
C HIS A 763 13.74 -11.38 -7.72
N TYR A 764 14.41 -10.82 -6.73
CA TYR A 764 14.84 -9.42 -6.72
C TYR A 764 16.36 -9.36 -6.86
N ASN A 765 16.87 -8.37 -7.61
CA ASN A 765 18.31 -8.18 -7.72
C ASN A 765 18.92 -7.92 -6.33
N PHE A 766 20.06 -8.56 -6.08
CA PHE A 766 20.80 -8.47 -4.82
C PHE A 766 22.23 -8.12 -5.15
N ASP A 767 22.76 -7.06 -4.53
CA ASP A 767 24.21 -6.82 -4.56
C ASP A 767 24.77 -6.16 -3.28
N PHE A 768 24.03 -5.33 -2.54
CA PHE A 768 24.57 -4.69 -1.32
C PHE A 768 23.49 -4.49 -0.25
N ALA A 769 23.78 -4.93 0.99
CA ALA A 769 22.97 -4.86 2.22
C ALA A 769 21.96 -6.02 2.49
N PRO A 770 21.80 -6.43 3.77
CA PRO A 770 21.27 -7.75 4.12
C PRO A 770 19.76 -7.78 3.93
N SER A 771 19.30 -8.43 2.88
CA SER A 771 17.89 -8.69 2.70
C SER A 771 17.70 -10.12 2.26
N TRP A 772 17.83 -11.05 3.21
CA TRP A 772 17.36 -12.42 3.10
C TRP A 772 15.88 -12.55 2.69
N LYS A 773 15.15 -11.44 2.43
CA LYS A 773 13.78 -11.33 1.91
C LYS A 773 13.67 -11.18 0.38
N THR A 774 14.77 -11.24 -0.36
CA THR A 774 14.81 -10.82 -1.77
C THR A 774 14.93 -11.94 -2.79
N ALA A 775 15.39 -13.12 -2.38
CA ALA A 775 15.53 -14.26 -3.27
C ALA A 775 15.51 -15.58 -2.50
N ALA A 776 15.23 -16.70 -3.17
CA ALA A 776 15.22 -18.00 -2.53
C ALA A 776 16.59 -18.32 -1.87
N LEU A 777 16.56 -19.08 -0.78
CA LEU A 777 17.76 -19.44 -0.01
C LEU A 777 17.98 -20.95 -0.05
N LEU A 778 19.23 -21.38 -0.20
CA LEU A 778 19.66 -22.76 -0.09
C LEU A 778 20.34 -23.00 1.27
N GLU A 779 19.71 -23.81 2.12
CA GLU A 779 20.23 -24.16 3.44
C GLU A 779 21.33 -25.24 3.33
N ARG A 780 21.02 -26.35 2.64
CA ARG A 780 21.95 -27.47 2.47
C ARG A 780 21.56 -28.41 1.34
N VAL A 781 22.56 -29.14 0.86
CA VAL A 781 22.43 -30.25 -0.11
C VAL A 781 23.05 -31.49 0.51
N TYR A 782 22.34 -32.61 0.52
CA TYR A 782 22.82 -33.88 1.10
C TYR A 782 22.13 -35.08 0.45
N VAL A 783 22.65 -36.29 0.65
CA VAL A 783 22.01 -37.53 0.20
C VAL A 783 21.32 -38.22 1.37
N GLU A 784 20.11 -38.71 1.12
CA GLU A 784 19.36 -39.55 2.04
C GLU A 784 19.19 -40.94 1.40
N GLN A 785 19.47 -41.99 2.17
CA GLN A 785 19.25 -43.37 1.76
C GLN A 785 17.86 -43.79 2.25
N LYS A 786 17.00 -44.33 1.37
CA LYS A 786 15.75 -44.98 1.83
C LYS A 786 16.13 -46.09 2.78
N SER A 787 15.83 -45.93 4.07
CA SER A 787 15.84 -47.05 5.00
C SER A 787 14.85 -48.07 4.45
N LYS A 788 15.34 -49.29 4.12
CA LYS A 788 14.46 -50.43 3.95
C LYS A 788 13.76 -50.62 5.30
N ILE A 789 12.57 -50.05 5.46
CA ILE A 789 11.65 -50.47 6.52
C ILE A 789 11.30 -51.91 6.14
N PHE A 790 12.06 -52.86 6.67
CA PHE A 790 11.64 -54.24 6.75
C PHE A 790 10.36 -54.23 7.59
N TYR A 791 9.21 -54.41 6.94
CA TYR A 791 8.06 -54.98 7.63
C TYR A 791 8.48 -56.39 8.07
N SER A 792 8.96 -56.55 9.31
CA SER A 792 9.00 -57.87 9.94
C SER A 792 7.60 -58.23 10.42
N SER A 793 6.76 -58.64 9.47
CA SER A 793 5.55 -59.41 9.78
C SER A 793 5.97 -60.85 10.16
N SER A 794 6.55 -61.03 11.36
CA SER A 794 6.70 -62.34 12.02
C SER A 794 7.34 -62.19 13.41
N ALA A 795 6.57 -61.75 14.41
CA ALA A 795 6.83 -62.01 15.82
C ALA A 795 5.56 -61.72 16.65
N LEU A 796 4.47 -62.40 16.31
CA LEU A 796 3.29 -62.53 17.15
C LEU A 796 3.00 -64.02 17.23
N GLU A 797 3.76 -64.71 18.09
CA GLU A 797 3.29 -65.88 18.84
C GLU A 797 4.36 -66.33 19.84
N ARG A 798 3.92 -66.48 21.11
CA ARG A 798 4.55 -67.22 22.23
C ARG A 798 5.69 -66.53 23.00
N ASN A 799 5.34 -65.81 24.06
CA ASN A 799 5.35 -66.39 25.41
C ASN A 799 4.73 -65.42 26.43
N GLY A 800 3.79 -65.94 27.21
CA GLY A 800 3.19 -65.24 28.35
C GLY A 800 3.91 -65.53 29.67
N ASN A 801 3.45 -64.78 30.68
CA ASN A 801 3.58 -64.98 32.13
C ASN A 801 4.92 -64.69 32.81
N GLN A 802 4.99 -63.58 33.56
CA GLN A 802 4.98 -63.50 35.05
C GLN A 802 5.41 -62.07 35.53
N GLN A 803 4.52 -61.34 36.22
CA GLN A 803 4.56 -60.95 37.66
C GLN A 803 5.25 -59.58 37.93
N THR A 804 4.46 -58.54 38.25
CA THR A 804 4.27 -57.89 39.59
C THR A 804 5.48 -57.14 40.13
N GLU A 805 5.48 -55.80 40.09
CA GLU A 805 5.10 -54.85 41.15
C GLU A 805 4.98 -53.43 40.57
#